data_AF-A0A9E3F0P9-F1
#
_entry.id   AF-A0A9E3F0P9-F1
#
_cell.length_a   1.000
_cell.length_b   1.000
_cell.length_c   1.000
_cell.angle_alpha   90.00
_cell.angle_beta   90.00
_cell.angle_gamma   90.00
#
_symmetry.space_group_name_H-M   'P 1'
#
loop_
_entity.id
_entity.type
_entity.pdbx_description
1 polymer ?
#
loop_
_entity_poly.entity_id
_entity_poly.type
_entity_poly.pdbx_seq_one_letter_code
_entity_poly.pdbx_strand_id
1 'polypeptide(L)'
;MPERLSPTRVARLYYLHPALAGPLAAWPQHFKRAKALGFEAICLPPLFSHAEADPFLSNDHDQAAIGGPIDAAAAHLADECNKAGLRLVVDVVLDRIAAGHKQAKQVADHYRPLNRNGTCDPRAAASDGLVVSLNGDVEWFTRPWIERLSRLAKQGVSGFRLLGLGALPVAALKDIVRGVPEAQHLAWTPGLDWPQLEAMAGIGLSGVFASAPWWDGRAAWYVEEHERLRRIAPIIVPMEEPFGERVAARAATPDARAVAARHAARIAAATGNGWLMPMGFESLATRRVDARSVPDDLAASNVDVSDDIAALGKMSGPAAELRGPMINLTGAGAKVSVLGRVDAADTRDAEAGVAIVINTDLAQGRSIAGMAAQPVVGQLAARQSIATLAPADVLVVPLEPSKPVIRKDAGGDVLAAASSPRIVVENLSPSVAGGAFAATRIVGQPIVVEADVYTDGHDLLRAELLWRAADERAWREVPMALLGNDRWRASFTPLRIGRHEFAVEGWWDEFGSIRHAIEARHDAGVDVTADVGDARAYLQMLADRKVPCTASKFAEVSAMLAGAASEGAVKALLSTEMRTLVDTADPRAFKSRSAAVALEVERREAGFASWYELFPRSLTHDENRHGTFNDVIEALPRIRAMGFDVLYFPPIHPIGTTNRKGRNNTLDAKPGDLGSPYAIGSKEGGHDALHPALGTPQDFRRLVKQARAHGLELALDFAIQCSPDHPWLKDHPEWFKRRADGTIKYAENPPKKYQDIHNVDFYAPGAVPALWL
;
A
#
# COMPACT_ATOMS: atom_id res chain seq x y z
N MET A 1 -52.88 8.06 17.28
CA MET A 1 -51.60 7.71 17.95
C MET A 1 -50.49 8.23 17.07
N PRO A 2 -49.53 9.03 17.58
CA PRO A 2 -48.39 9.41 16.77
C PRO A 2 -47.63 8.14 16.38
N GLU A 3 -47.21 8.03 15.12
CA GLU A 3 -46.44 6.91 14.59
C GLU A 3 -45.29 6.55 15.54
N ARG A 4 -45.28 5.31 16.05
CA ARG A 4 -44.10 4.75 16.71
C ARG A 4 -43.04 4.55 15.65
N LEU A 5 -42.22 5.58 15.42
CA LEU A 5 -41.05 5.51 14.56
C LEU A 5 -40.07 4.44 15.10
N SER A 6 -39.41 3.76 14.17
CA SER A 6 -38.51 2.62 14.40
C SER A 6 -37.54 2.83 15.60
N PRO A 7 -37.32 1.79 16.44
CA PRO A 7 -36.29 1.81 17.49
C PRO A 7 -34.86 2.04 16.97
N THR A 8 -34.64 2.06 15.66
CA THR A 8 -33.33 2.29 15.01
C THR A 8 -32.96 3.75 14.72
N ARG A 9 -33.85 4.73 14.98
CA ARG A 9 -33.55 6.16 14.74
C ARG A 9 -32.67 6.73 15.84
N VAL A 10 -31.49 7.23 15.46
CA VAL A 10 -30.43 7.64 16.39
C VAL A 10 -30.74 9.01 16.99
N ALA A 11 -30.65 9.09 18.32
CA ALA A 11 -31.15 10.24 19.07
C ALA A 11 -30.16 11.42 19.09
N ARG A 12 -30.66 12.60 18.71
CA ARG A 12 -30.05 13.89 19.05
C ARG A 12 -30.63 14.34 20.38
N LEU A 13 -29.83 14.27 21.44
CA LEU A 13 -30.26 14.47 22.82
C LEU A 13 -29.88 15.86 23.33
N TYR A 14 -30.88 16.63 23.74
CA TYR A 14 -30.65 17.85 24.51
C TYR A 14 -30.76 17.50 25.99
N TYR A 15 -29.64 17.57 26.71
CA TYR A 15 -29.59 17.20 28.11
C TYR A 15 -29.96 18.41 28.97
N LEU A 16 -31.20 18.44 29.45
CA LEU A 16 -31.76 19.55 30.21
C LEU A 16 -31.45 19.39 31.70
N HIS A 17 -30.85 20.42 32.30
CA HIS A 17 -30.56 20.43 33.73
C HIS A 17 -31.70 21.10 34.50
N PRO A 18 -32.41 20.41 35.42
CA PRO A 18 -33.58 20.94 36.13
C PRO A 18 -33.31 22.27 36.85
N ALA A 19 -32.16 22.38 37.51
CA ALA A 19 -31.83 23.59 38.26
C ALA A 19 -31.54 24.80 37.36
N LEU A 20 -31.13 24.57 36.11
CA LEU A 20 -30.90 25.64 35.12
C LEU A 20 -32.16 25.99 34.35
N ALA A 21 -33.04 25.00 34.13
CA ALA A 21 -34.33 25.18 33.49
C ALA A 21 -35.32 25.99 34.35
N GLY A 22 -35.02 26.16 35.65
CA GLY A 22 -35.87 26.88 36.58
C GLY A 22 -37.16 26.11 36.93
N PRO A 23 -38.21 26.81 37.40
CA PRO A 23 -39.46 26.17 37.78
C PRO A 23 -40.11 25.44 36.59
N LEU A 24 -40.86 24.36 36.85
CA LEU A 24 -41.50 23.54 35.80
C LEU A 24 -42.29 24.35 34.76
N ALA A 25 -42.89 25.48 35.16
CA ALA A 25 -43.62 26.38 34.26
C ALA A 25 -42.75 26.99 33.15
N ALA A 26 -41.42 27.06 33.32
CA ALA A 26 -40.48 27.58 32.34
C ALA A 26 -39.98 26.51 31.34
N TRP A 27 -40.14 25.23 31.67
CA TRP A 27 -39.59 24.12 30.88
C TRP A 27 -40.13 24.04 29.44
N PRO A 28 -41.41 24.34 29.15
CA PRO A 28 -41.90 24.34 27.76
C PRO A 28 -41.13 25.28 26.82
N GLN A 29 -40.53 26.36 27.32
CA GLN A 29 -39.69 27.25 26.51
C GLN A 29 -38.37 26.58 26.13
N HIS A 30 -37.76 25.84 27.05
CA HIS A 30 -36.55 25.06 26.78
C HIS A 30 -36.80 23.93 25.78
N PHE A 31 -37.96 23.29 25.84
CA PHE A 31 -38.34 22.27 24.86
C PHE A 31 -38.49 22.86 23.45
N LYS A 32 -39.13 24.02 23.32
CA LYS A 32 -39.19 24.74 22.05
C LYS A 32 -37.80 25.11 21.53
N ARG A 33 -36.90 25.57 22.39
CA ARG A 33 -35.51 25.86 22.03
C ARG A 33 -34.77 24.62 21.54
N ALA A 34 -34.82 23.52 22.28
CA ALA A 34 -34.20 22.26 21.88
C ALA A 34 -34.72 21.78 20.51
N LYS A 35 -36.03 21.91 20.27
CA LYS A 35 -36.63 21.57 18.97
C LYS A 35 -36.11 22.46 17.84
N ALA A 36 -36.03 23.77 18.07
CA ALA A 36 -35.50 24.74 17.11
C ALA A 36 -34.03 24.49 16.75
N LEU A 37 -33.24 24.02 17.72
CA LEU A 37 -31.84 23.59 17.53
C LEU A 37 -31.70 22.23 16.81
N GLY A 38 -32.81 21.57 16.48
CA GLY A 38 -32.82 20.32 15.71
C GLY A 38 -32.64 19.05 16.55
N PHE A 39 -32.84 19.12 17.86
CA PHE A 39 -32.86 17.94 18.73
C PHE A 39 -34.17 17.16 18.60
N GLU A 40 -34.12 15.87 18.91
CA GLU A 40 -35.26 14.95 18.78
C GLU A 40 -35.78 14.46 20.13
N ALA A 41 -34.99 14.62 21.19
CA ALA A 41 -35.36 14.22 22.54
C ALA A 41 -34.73 15.13 23.60
N ILE A 42 -35.43 15.25 24.73
CA ILE A 42 -34.91 15.80 25.97
C ILE A 42 -34.38 14.63 26.80
N CYS A 43 -33.14 14.74 27.27
CA CYS A 43 -32.58 13.84 28.27
C CYS A 43 -32.59 14.56 29.62
N LEU A 44 -33.22 13.97 30.62
CA LEU A 44 -33.24 14.50 31.99
C LEU A 44 -32.32 13.69 32.89
N PRO A 45 -31.75 14.31 33.96
CA PRO A 45 -31.19 13.53 35.06
C PRO A 45 -32.26 12.63 35.70
N PRO A 46 -31.88 11.72 36.61
CA PRO A 46 -32.83 10.82 37.23
C PRO A 46 -34.01 11.57 37.85
N LEU A 47 -35.22 11.13 37.50
CA LEU A 47 -36.46 11.76 37.99
C LEU A 47 -36.79 11.41 39.44
N PHE A 48 -36.09 10.44 40.01
CA PHE A 48 -36.31 9.94 41.36
C PHE A 48 -35.93 10.98 42.41
N SER A 49 -36.63 10.96 43.54
CA SER A 49 -36.23 11.73 44.71
C SER A 49 -34.81 11.36 45.12
N HIS A 50 -34.04 12.35 45.58
CA HIS A 50 -32.61 12.21 45.80
C HIS A 50 -32.18 12.75 47.17
N ALA A 51 -31.05 12.25 47.66
CA ALA A 51 -30.41 12.74 48.88
C ALA A 51 -29.40 13.87 48.56
N GLU A 52 -29.08 14.71 49.55
CA GLU A 52 -27.94 15.66 49.50
C GLU A 52 -27.90 16.62 48.28
N ALA A 53 -29.06 16.89 47.67
CA ALA A 53 -29.19 17.63 46.41
C ALA A 53 -28.44 16.99 45.21
N ASP A 54 -28.08 15.70 45.24
CA ASP A 54 -27.45 15.00 44.13
C ASP A 54 -28.44 14.12 43.35
N PRO A 55 -28.89 14.51 42.13
CA PRO A 55 -29.87 13.75 41.37
C PRO A 55 -29.38 12.36 40.94
N PHE A 56 -28.09 12.05 41.03
CA PHE A 56 -27.53 10.72 40.74
C PHE A 56 -27.51 9.78 41.95
N LEU A 57 -27.94 10.28 43.13
CA LEU A 57 -28.03 9.50 44.36
C LEU A 57 -29.49 9.41 44.83
N SER A 58 -30.23 8.47 44.23
CA SER A 58 -31.66 8.30 44.50
C SER A 58 -31.92 7.84 45.94
N ASN A 59 -32.90 8.47 46.59
CA ASN A 59 -33.34 8.20 47.96
C ASN A 59 -34.66 7.42 48.01
N ASP A 60 -35.55 7.61 47.04
CA ASP A 60 -36.75 6.79 46.85
C ASP A 60 -37.13 6.79 45.36
N HIS A 61 -37.18 5.60 44.76
CA HIS A 61 -37.48 5.41 43.35
C HIS A 61 -38.98 5.48 43.01
N ASP A 62 -39.88 5.49 43.99
CA ASP A 62 -41.33 5.63 43.76
C ASP A 62 -41.82 7.09 43.93
N GLN A 63 -40.94 7.99 44.36
CA GLN A 63 -41.20 9.43 44.49
C GLN A 63 -40.37 10.23 43.49
N ALA A 64 -40.95 11.29 42.93
CA ALA A 64 -40.26 12.18 42.01
C ALA A 64 -39.45 13.27 42.75
N ALA A 65 -38.33 13.71 42.18
CA ALA A 65 -37.54 14.84 42.68
C ALA A 65 -38.35 16.15 42.72
N ILE A 66 -39.31 16.29 41.80
CA ILE A 66 -40.23 17.43 41.72
C ILE A 66 -41.45 17.31 42.66
N GLY A 67 -41.48 16.27 43.50
CA GLY A 67 -42.57 15.96 44.41
C GLY A 67 -43.67 15.09 43.79
N GLY A 68 -44.31 14.26 44.63
CA GLY A 68 -45.38 13.36 44.24
C GLY A 68 -44.92 12.02 43.64
N PRO A 69 -45.87 11.15 43.25
CA PRO A 69 -45.56 9.82 42.69
C PRO A 69 -44.79 9.90 41.37
N ILE A 70 -43.79 9.04 41.20
CA ILE A 70 -42.92 9.02 40.01
C ILE A 70 -43.70 8.86 38.70
N ASP A 71 -44.74 8.02 38.69
CA ASP A 71 -45.54 7.74 37.50
C ASP A 71 -46.29 8.99 37.00
N ALA A 72 -46.79 9.82 37.92
CA ALA A 72 -47.49 11.06 37.58
C ALA A 72 -46.52 12.13 37.03
N ALA A 73 -45.35 12.24 37.65
CA ALA A 73 -44.28 13.13 37.18
C ALA A 73 -43.80 12.75 35.77
N ALA A 74 -43.56 11.46 35.54
CA ALA A 74 -43.16 10.93 34.23
C ALA A 74 -44.24 11.18 33.16
N ALA A 75 -45.51 10.95 33.48
CA ALA A 75 -46.63 11.20 32.56
C ALA A 75 -46.72 12.67 32.15
N HIS A 76 -46.61 13.59 33.13
CA HIS A 76 -46.65 15.02 32.87
C HIS A 76 -45.50 15.48 31.98
N LEU A 77 -44.26 15.08 32.29
CA LEU A 77 -43.08 15.47 31.51
C LEU A 77 -43.09 14.87 30.10
N ALA A 78 -43.56 13.63 29.95
CA ALA A 78 -43.69 12.99 28.66
C ALA A 78 -44.72 13.71 27.77
N ASP A 79 -45.87 14.11 28.33
CA ASP A 79 -46.88 14.89 27.63
C ASP A 79 -46.34 16.26 27.17
N GLU A 80 -45.62 16.97 28.02
CA GLU A 80 -45.01 18.26 27.65
C GLU A 80 -43.92 18.11 26.57
N CYS A 81 -43.09 17.07 26.62
CA CYS A 81 -42.14 16.77 25.55
C CYS A 81 -42.86 16.46 24.22
N ASN A 82 -43.91 15.64 24.27
CA ASN A 82 -44.70 15.26 23.10
C ASN A 82 -45.38 16.47 22.45
N LYS A 83 -45.93 17.40 23.25
CA LYS A 83 -46.48 18.68 22.75
C LYS A 83 -45.45 19.53 22.01
N ALA A 84 -44.18 19.46 22.41
CA ALA A 84 -43.07 20.12 21.73
C ALA A 84 -42.49 19.31 20.55
N GLY A 85 -43.03 18.12 20.26
CA GLY A 85 -42.53 17.22 19.22
C GLY A 85 -41.17 16.62 19.56
N LEU A 86 -40.90 16.40 20.84
CA LEU A 86 -39.68 15.81 21.40
C LEU A 86 -40.02 14.53 22.18
N ARG A 87 -39.07 13.60 22.22
CA ARG A 87 -39.16 12.40 23.07
C ARG A 87 -38.58 12.68 24.45
N LEU A 88 -39.08 11.98 25.47
CA LEU A 88 -38.51 12.03 26.81
C LEU A 88 -37.55 10.85 27.03
N VAL A 89 -36.30 11.16 27.37
CA VAL A 89 -35.28 10.22 27.82
C VAL A 89 -34.89 10.57 29.26
N VAL A 90 -34.71 9.56 30.11
CA VAL A 90 -34.39 9.76 31.53
C VAL A 90 -33.13 8.99 31.89
N ASP A 91 -32.22 9.63 32.62
CA ASP A 91 -31.07 8.97 33.21
C ASP A 91 -31.50 7.98 34.29
N VAL A 92 -30.93 6.79 34.26
CA VAL A 92 -31.16 5.74 35.26
C VAL A 92 -29.80 5.30 35.79
N VAL A 93 -29.55 5.59 37.06
CA VAL A 93 -28.35 5.13 37.76
C VAL A 93 -28.64 3.76 38.35
N LEU A 94 -28.05 2.73 37.77
CA LEU A 94 -28.37 1.35 38.14
C LEU A 94 -27.56 0.85 39.34
N ASP A 95 -26.32 1.34 39.50
CA ASP A 95 -25.35 0.74 40.42
C ASP A 95 -25.37 1.30 41.84
N ARG A 96 -26.04 2.42 42.12
CA ARG A 96 -25.95 3.07 43.43
C ARG A 96 -27.24 3.75 43.88
N ILE A 97 -27.37 3.87 45.20
CA ILE A 97 -28.49 4.51 45.91
C ILE A 97 -27.97 5.27 47.14
N ALA A 98 -28.77 6.18 47.70
CA ALA A 98 -28.46 6.82 48.98
C ALA A 98 -28.50 5.81 50.14
N ALA A 99 -27.66 5.97 51.16
CA ALA A 99 -27.68 5.12 52.35
C ALA A 99 -29.02 5.17 53.11
N GLY A 100 -29.71 6.29 53.02
CA GLY A 100 -31.07 6.48 53.57
C GLY A 100 -32.18 5.78 52.79
N HIS A 101 -31.89 5.19 51.62
CA HIS A 101 -32.89 4.64 50.71
C HIS A 101 -33.66 3.46 51.33
N LYS A 102 -34.98 3.38 51.06
CA LYS A 102 -35.86 2.33 51.63
C LYS A 102 -35.34 0.90 51.36
N GLN A 103 -34.92 0.64 50.13
CA GLN A 103 -34.33 -0.63 49.70
C GLN A 103 -32.99 -0.94 50.36
N ALA A 104 -32.17 0.08 50.69
CA ALA A 104 -30.87 -0.13 51.34
C ALA A 104 -31.02 -0.83 52.71
N LYS A 105 -32.13 -0.59 53.42
CA LYS A 105 -32.43 -1.22 54.70
C LYS A 105 -32.99 -2.64 54.58
N GLN A 106 -33.60 -2.97 53.44
CA GLN A 106 -34.29 -4.25 53.22
C GLN A 106 -33.35 -5.34 52.70
N VAL A 107 -32.31 -4.94 51.95
CA VAL A 107 -31.34 -5.84 51.32
C VAL A 107 -29.91 -5.34 51.55
N ALA A 108 -29.58 -5.00 52.80
CA ALA A 108 -28.32 -4.35 53.18
C ALA A 108 -27.07 -5.15 52.75
N ASP A 109 -27.13 -6.48 52.80
CA ASP A 109 -26.01 -7.37 52.43
C ASP A 109 -25.65 -7.32 50.93
N HIS A 110 -26.53 -6.76 50.10
CA HIS A 110 -26.33 -6.60 48.66
C HIS A 110 -25.73 -5.24 48.26
N TYR A 111 -25.48 -4.36 49.24
CA TYR A 111 -24.91 -3.04 49.03
C TYR A 111 -23.61 -2.87 49.83
N ARG A 112 -22.69 -2.09 49.27
CA ARG A 112 -21.43 -1.71 49.92
C ARG A 112 -21.28 -0.19 49.93
N PRO A 113 -20.55 0.41 50.88
CA PRO A 113 -20.27 1.83 50.85
C PRO A 113 -19.65 2.28 49.52
N LEU A 114 -20.15 3.39 48.98
CA LEU A 114 -19.63 4.02 47.76
C LEU A 114 -18.24 4.61 48.04
N ASN A 115 -17.21 3.76 48.04
CA ASN A 115 -15.82 4.22 48.09
C ASN A 115 -15.35 4.55 46.67
N ARG A 116 -15.00 5.82 46.42
CA ARG A 116 -14.34 6.22 45.17
C ARG A 116 -12.91 5.65 45.15
N ASN A 117 -12.73 4.53 44.44
CA ASN A 117 -11.46 3.97 43.97
C ASN A 117 -10.37 3.74 45.04
N GLY A 118 -10.54 2.79 45.96
CA GLY A 118 -9.43 2.03 46.61
C GLY A 118 -8.32 2.78 47.37
N THR A 119 -8.29 4.10 47.32
CA THR A 119 -7.34 5.02 47.96
C THR A 119 -8.19 6.14 48.56
N CYS A 120 -8.16 6.28 49.88
CA CYS A 120 -8.79 7.40 50.56
C CYS A 120 -8.13 8.71 50.10
N ASP A 121 -8.75 9.45 49.16
CA ASP A 121 -8.37 10.83 48.89
C ASP A 121 -8.99 11.72 49.99
N PRO A 122 -8.20 12.31 50.89
CA PRO A 122 -8.71 13.14 51.99
C PRO A 122 -9.31 14.48 51.52
N ARG A 123 -9.25 14.79 50.21
CA ARG A 123 -9.89 15.99 49.62
C ARG A 123 -11.33 15.73 49.16
N ALA A 124 -11.78 14.47 49.14
CA ALA A 124 -13.15 14.13 48.79
C ALA A 124 -14.06 14.21 50.03
N ALA A 125 -15.17 14.95 49.93
CA ALA A 125 -16.20 14.93 50.96
C ALA A 125 -16.78 13.50 51.11
N ALA A 126 -17.03 13.05 52.34
CA ALA A 126 -17.72 11.80 52.59
C ALA A 126 -19.10 11.84 51.92
N SER A 127 -19.45 10.79 51.17
CA SER A 127 -20.76 10.63 50.56
C SER A 127 -21.46 9.45 51.24
N ASP A 128 -22.68 9.66 51.74
CA ASP A 128 -23.51 8.62 52.33
C ASP A 128 -24.19 7.77 51.23
N GLY A 129 -23.43 7.36 50.22
CA GLY A 129 -23.90 6.54 49.10
C GLY A 129 -23.57 5.06 49.26
N LEU A 130 -24.38 4.20 48.65
CA LEU A 130 -24.19 2.75 48.60
C LEU A 130 -24.15 2.27 47.15
N VAL A 131 -23.22 1.38 46.80
CA VAL A 131 -23.10 0.71 45.49
C VAL A 131 -23.53 -0.73 45.60
N VAL A 132 -24.24 -1.22 44.60
CA VAL A 132 -24.68 -2.61 44.51
C VAL A 132 -23.49 -3.56 44.37
N SER A 133 -23.56 -4.70 45.03
CA SER A 133 -22.61 -5.80 44.92
C SER A 133 -23.34 -7.05 44.45
N LEU A 134 -23.21 -7.39 43.16
CA LEU A 134 -23.86 -8.55 42.56
C LEU A 134 -22.90 -9.76 42.52
N ASN A 135 -23.16 -10.76 43.37
CA ASN A 135 -22.45 -12.05 43.36
C ASN A 135 -23.42 -13.17 42.92
N GLY A 136 -23.43 -13.52 41.64
CA GLY A 136 -24.20 -14.66 41.12
C GLY A 136 -25.68 -14.37 40.85
N ASP A 137 -26.50 -14.31 41.90
CA ASP A 137 -27.95 -14.05 41.75
C ASP A 137 -28.22 -12.56 41.48
N VAL A 138 -28.79 -12.29 40.31
CA VAL A 138 -29.13 -10.96 39.83
C VAL A 138 -30.64 -10.71 39.76
N GLU A 139 -31.49 -11.71 40.02
CA GLU A 139 -32.95 -11.60 39.81
C GLU A 139 -33.59 -10.59 40.77
N TRP A 140 -33.15 -10.59 42.04
CA TRP A 140 -33.58 -9.63 43.05
C TRP A 140 -33.30 -8.18 42.63
N PHE A 141 -32.29 -7.96 41.79
CA PHE A 141 -31.88 -6.66 41.29
C PHE A 141 -32.58 -6.31 39.97
N THR A 142 -32.61 -7.23 39.01
CA THR A 142 -33.12 -6.97 37.66
C THR A 142 -34.64 -6.83 37.65
N ARG A 143 -35.38 -7.66 38.40
CA ARG A 143 -36.85 -7.66 38.37
C ARG A 143 -37.48 -6.34 38.84
N PRO A 144 -37.10 -5.74 39.99
CA PRO A 144 -37.63 -4.44 40.38
C PRO A 144 -37.30 -3.33 39.38
N TRP A 145 -36.12 -3.38 38.74
CA TRP A 145 -35.76 -2.43 37.70
C TRP A 145 -36.64 -2.58 36.46
N ILE A 146 -36.86 -3.82 35.99
CA ILE A 146 -37.75 -4.09 34.85
C ILE A 146 -39.16 -3.55 35.14
N GLU A 147 -39.74 -3.89 36.30
CA GLU A 147 -41.08 -3.43 36.68
C GLU A 147 -41.18 -1.90 36.73
N ARG A 148 -40.16 -1.23 37.30
CA ARG A 148 -40.12 0.23 37.40
C ARG A 148 -39.98 0.91 36.05
N LEU A 149 -39.04 0.47 35.22
CA LEU A 149 -38.81 1.05 33.90
C LEU A 149 -40.00 0.81 32.97
N SER A 150 -40.63 -0.38 33.02
CA SER A 150 -41.87 -0.64 32.28
C SER A 150 -43.03 0.25 32.73
N ARG A 151 -43.16 0.57 34.02
CA ARG A 151 -44.16 1.55 34.49
C ARG A 151 -43.91 2.92 33.87
N LEU A 152 -42.68 3.42 33.94
CA LEU A 152 -42.33 4.73 33.37
C LEU A 152 -42.50 4.78 31.85
N ALA A 153 -42.14 3.71 31.15
CA ALA A 153 -42.34 3.59 29.71
C ALA A 153 -43.84 3.65 29.34
N LYS A 154 -44.71 2.99 30.12
CA LYS A 154 -46.16 3.08 29.96
C LYS A 154 -46.71 4.50 30.18
N GLN A 155 -46.04 5.32 30.99
CA GLN A 155 -46.38 6.74 31.19
C GLN A 155 -45.84 7.66 30.08
N GLY A 156 -45.16 7.12 29.07
CA GLY A 156 -44.70 7.88 27.90
C GLY A 156 -43.21 8.23 27.89
N VAL A 157 -42.42 7.74 28.85
CA VAL A 157 -40.96 7.81 28.77
C VAL A 157 -40.50 6.97 27.58
N SER A 158 -39.83 7.60 26.62
CA SER A 158 -39.47 6.98 25.34
C SER A 158 -38.13 6.23 25.40
N GLY A 159 -37.31 6.51 26.41
CA GLY A 159 -36.04 5.81 26.59
C GLY A 159 -35.35 6.11 27.92
N PHE A 160 -34.34 5.31 28.21
CA PHE A 160 -33.53 5.39 29.42
C PHE A 160 -32.05 5.44 29.06
N ARG A 161 -31.32 6.40 29.62
CA ARG A 161 -29.86 6.40 29.57
C ARG A 161 -29.31 5.72 30.82
N LEU A 162 -28.76 4.53 30.65
CA LEU A 162 -28.30 3.67 31.72
C LEU A 162 -26.88 4.06 32.13
N LEU A 163 -26.71 4.39 33.41
CA LEU A 163 -25.47 4.82 34.04
C LEU A 163 -25.02 3.79 35.10
N GLY A 164 -23.74 3.83 35.47
CA GLY A 164 -23.18 2.94 36.51
C GLY A 164 -22.85 1.53 36.02
N LEU A 165 -22.69 1.35 34.70
CA LEU A 165 -22.60 0.01 34.10
C LEU A 165 -21.38 -0.80 34.54
N GLY A 166 -20.26 -0.16 34.89
CA GLY A 166 -19.01 -0.84 35.22
C GLY A 166 -19.05 -1.71 36.49
N ALA A 167 -20.04 -1.49 37.37
CA ALA A 167 -20.25 -2.28 38.57
C ALA A 167 -21.22 -3.47 38.36
N LEU A 168 -21.80 -3.62 37.16
CA LEU A 168 -22.85 -4.59 36.89
C LEU A 168 -22.36 -5.74 36.01
N PRO A 169 -22.76 -7.00 36.29
CA PRO A 169 -22.62 -8.08 35.34
C PRO A 169 -23.42 -7.79 34.07
N VAL A 170 -22.83 -8.07 32.91
CA VAL A 170 -23.46 -7.87 31.59
C VAL A 170 -24.78 -8.64 31.45
N ALA A 171 -24.92 -9.79 32.14
CA ALA A 171 -26.16 -10.56 32.20
C ALA A 171 -27.31 -9.76 32.85
N ALA A 172 -27.05 -9.04 33.94
CA ALA A 172 -28.08 -8.21 34.60
C ALA A 172 -28.55 -7.08 33.69
N LEU A 173 -27.61 -6.43 32.98
CA LEU A 173 -27.94 -5.41 32.00
C LEU A 173 -28.80 -5.99 30.85
N LYS A 174 -28.44 -7.20 30.38
CA LYS A 174 -29.19 -7.90 29.33
C LYS A 174 -30.63 -8.20 29.73
N ASP A 175 -30.85 -8.63 30.96
CA ASP A 175 -32.20 -8.90 31.48
C ASP A 175 -33.03 -7.63 31.57
N ILE A 176 -32.45 -6.53 32.05
CA ILE A 176 -33.13 -5.22 32.13
C ILE A 176 -33.54 -4.74 30.73
N VAL A 177 -32.60 -4.74 29.77
CA VAL A 177 -32.87 -4.27 28.40
C VAL A 177 -33.95 -5.11 27.70
N ARG A 178 -33.90 -6.44 27.86
CA ARG A 178 -34.89 -7.34 27.26
C ARG A 178 -36.24 -7.33 27.96
N GLY A 179 -36.26 -7.00 29.25
CA GLY A 179 -37.47 -6.92 30.06
C GLY A 179 -38.35 -5.70 29.75
N VAL A 180 -37.80 -4.67 29.10
CA VAL A 180 -38.50 -3.39 28.83
C VAL A 180 -38.45 -3.03 27.33
N PRO A 181 -38.86 -3.92 26.41
CA PRO A 181 -38.71 -3.71 24.96
C PRO A 181 -39.45 -2.48 24.42
N GLU A 182 -40.40 -1.93 25.17
CA GLU A 182 -41.18 -0.74 24.82
C GLU A 182 -40.40 0.59 24.84
N ALA A 183 -39.20 0.63 25.42
CA ALA A 183 -38.38 1.84 25.55
C ALA A 183 -37.00 1.69 24.90
N GLN A 184 -36.41 2.82 24.48
CA GLN A 184 -35.01 2.84 24.04
C GLN A 184 -34.07 2.68 25.23
N HIS A 185 -32.99 1.92 25.05
CA HIS A 185 -31.95 1.76 26.07
C HIS A 185 -30.62 2.30 25.56
N LEU A 186 -30.15 3.39 26.16
CA LEU A 186 -28.91 4.06 25.77
C LEU A 186 -27.86 3.80 26.85
N ALA A 187 -26.79 3.08 26.54
CA ALA A 187 -25.77 2.72 27.53
C ALA A 187 -24.66 3.77 27.57
N TRP A 188 -24.44 4.41 28.71
CA TRP A 188 -23.27 5.26 28.92
C TRP A 188 -22.01 4.41 29.07
N THR A 189 -21.28 4.29 27.98
CA THR A 189 -20.08 3.47 27.82
C THR A 189 -18.73 4.14 28.12
N PRO A 190 -18.58 5.48 28.17
CA PRO A 190 -17.31 6.08 28.55
C PRO A 190 -16.82 5.61 29.92
N GLY A 191 -15.56 5.19 29.99
CA GLY A 191 -14.90 4.70 31.21
C GLY A 191 -15.06 3.19 31.49
N LEU A 192 -15.77 2.45 30.64
CA LEU A 192 -15.79 0.98 30.69
C LEU A 192 -14.52 0.37 30.07
N ASP A 193 -14.13 -0.81 30.54
CA ASP A 193 -13.01 -1.54 29.94
C ASP A 193 -13.41 -2.27 28.64
N TRP A 194 -12.41 -2.67 27.84
CA TRP A 194 -12.65 -3.30 26.53
C TRP A 194 -13.42 -4.62 26.61
N PRO A 195 -13.09 -5.57 27.53
CA PRO A 195 -13.85 -6.81 27.67
C PRO A 195 -15.33 -6.57 28.02
N GLN A 196 -15.63 -5.60 28.89
CA GLN A 196 -17.01 -5.25 29.23
C GLN A 196 -17.78 -4.75 28.01
N LEU A 197 -17.18 -3.87 27.20
CA LEU A 197 -17.81 -3.35 25.97
C LEU A 197 -18.10 -4.47 24.96
N GLU A 198 -17.13 -5.35 24.71
CA GLU A 198 -17.29 -6.45 23.76
C GLU A 198 -18.40 -7.43 24.19
N ALA A 199 -18.52 -7.68 25.50
CA ALA A 199 -19.58 -8.53 26.05
C ALA A 199 -21.00 -7.92 25.91
N MET A 200 -21.13 -6.60 25.70
CA MET A 200 -22.43 -5.93 25.53
C MET A 200 -23.04 -6.11 24.13
N ALA A 201 -22.28 -6.66 23.16
CA ALA A 201 -22.78 -6.91 21.81
C ALA A 201 -23.99 -7.87 21.82
N GLY A 202 -25.04 -7.55 21.05
CA GLY A 202 -26.23 -8.40 20.93
C GLY A 202 -27.22 -8.35 22.12
N ILE A 203 -27.03 -7.44 23.08
CA ILE A 203 -27.98 -7.23 24.18
C ILE A 203 -29.30 -6.61 23.71
N GLY A 204 -29.27 -5.80 22.64
CA GLY A 204 -30.43 -5.05 22.13
C GLY A 204 -30.46 -3.58 22.56
N LEU A 205 -29.31 -3.01 22.90
CA LEU A 205 -29.18 -1.57 23.18
C LEU A 205 -29.53 -0.73 21.95
N SER A 206 -30.19 0.40 22.18
CA SER A 206 -30.60 1.35 21.13
C SER A 206 -29.52 2.39 20.81
N GLY A 207 -28.54 2.57 21.70
CA GLY A 207 -27.38 3.43 21.47
C GLY A 207 -26.32 3.30 22.55
N VAL A 208 -25.08 3.67 22.20
CA VAL A 208 -23.91 3.68 23.09
C VAL A 208 -23.17 5.01 22.96
N PHE A 209 -22.39 5.42 23.96
CA PHE A 209 -21.74 6.74 23.99
C PHE A 209 -20.23 6.67 23.74
N ALA A 210 -19.71 7.49 22.82
CA ALA A 210 -18.27 7.59 22.58
C ALA A 210 -17.57 8.52 23.58
N SER A 211 -16.27 8.30 23.79
CA SER A 211 -15.43 9.08 24.72
C SER A 211 -14.83 10.34 24.07
N ALA A 212 -15.48 10.91 23.05
CA ALA A 212 -14.97 12.08 22.31
C ALA A 212 -14.61 13.31 23.17
N PRO A 213 -15.31 13.64 24.28
CA PRO A 213 -14.92 14.78 25.13
C PRO A 213 -13.51 14.73 25.72
N TRP A 214 -12.92 13.52 25.76
CA TRP A 214 -11.56 13.24 26.24
C TRP A 214 -10.58 12.95 25.10
N TRP A 215 -11.03 13.00 23.85
CA TRP A 215 -10.20 12.80 22.66
C TRP A 215 -9.51 14.09 22.24
N ASP A 216 -8.24 13.99 21.86
CA ASP A 216 -7.41 15.12 21.42
C ASP A 216 -7.51 15.42 19.91
N GLY A 217 -8.41 14.73 19.22
CA GLY A 217 -8.63 14.87 17.78
C GLY A 217 -7.66 14.08 16.90
N ARG A 218 -6.69 13.34 17.47
CA ARG A 218 -5.65 12.61 16.69
C ARG A 218 -5.31 11.22 17.22
N ALA A 219 -5.56 10.93 18.49
CA ALA A 219 -5.17 9.66 19.08
C ALA A 219 -5.97 8.49 18.49
N ALA A 220 -5.28 7.40 18.14
CA ALA A 220 -5.87 6.27 17.42
C ALA A 220 -6.94 5.51 18.23
N TRP A 221 -6.88 5.58 19.56
CA TRP A 221 -7.82 4.89 20.45
C TRP A 221 -9.28 5.24 20.17
N TYR A 222 -9.56 6.43 19.64
CA TYR A 222 -10.94 6.83 19.31
C TYR A 222 -11.52 6.03 18.15
N VAL A 223 -10.70 5.66 17.16
CA VAL A 223 -11.10 4.77 16.07
C VAL A 223 -11.30 3.34 16.57
N GLU A 224 -10.42 2.89 17.47
CA GLU A 224 -10.52 1.56 18.11
C GLU A 224 -11.75 1.45 19.02
N GLU A 225 -12.12 2.53 19.71
CA GLU A 225 -13.36 2.63 20.48
C GLU A 225 -14.58 2.54 19.55
N HIS A 226 -14.58 3.32 18.48
CA HIS A 226 -15.67 3.36 17.51
C HIS A 226 -15.95 1.98 16.88
N GLU A 227 -14.90 1.24 16.50
CA GLU A 227 -15.03 -0.12 15.96
C GLU A 227 -15.70 -1.09 16.95
N ARG A 228 -15.44 -0.96 18.25
CA ARG A 228 -16.08 -1.79 19.28
C ARG A 228 -17.51 -1.35 19.53
N LEU A 229 -17.73 -0.05 19.71
CA LEU A 229 -19.05 0.50 19.99
C LEU A 229 -20.04 0.23 18.86
N ARG A 230 -19.62 0.32 17.58
CA ARG A 230 -20.52 0.11 16.43
C ARG A 230 -21.06 -1.32 16.35
N ARG A 231 -20.37 -2.29 16.94
CA ARG A 231 -20.82 -3.70 17.03
C ARG A 231 -21.90 -3.90 18.09
N ILE A 232 -22.06 -2.94 19.00
CA ILE A 232 -23.05 -2.97 20.08
C ILE A 232 -24.34 -2.29 19.63
N ALA A 233 -24.26 -1.00 19.26
CA ALA A 233 -25.40 -0.16 18.88
C ALA A 233 -24.92 1.10 18.13
N PRO A 234 -25.82 1.90 17.53
CA PRO A 234 -25.45 3.21 16.98
C PRO A 234 -24.78 4.12 18.02
N ILE A 235 -23.76 4.86 17.59
CA ILE A 235 -22.90 5.64 18.48
C ILE A 235 -23.42 7.06 18.64
N ILE A 236 -23.63 7.48 19.88
CA ILE A 236 -24.00 8.84 20.27
C ILE A 236 -22.75 9.53 20.80
N VAL A 237 -22.36 10.66 20.21
CA VAL A 237 -21.15 11.37 20.61
C VAL A 237 -21.53 12.59 21.48
N PRO A 238 -21.19 12.61 22.77
CA PRO A 238 -21.40 13.79 23.60
C PRO A 238 -20.48 14.93 23.14
N MET A 239 -21.03 16.14 23.01
CA MET A 239 -20.23 17.35 22.74
C MET A 239 -19.34 17.68 23.95
N GLU A 240 -19.86 17.43 25.15
CA GLU A 240 -19.14 17.45 26.41
C GLU A 240 -19.83 16.52 27.41
N GLU A 241 -19.17 16.17 28.50
CA GLU A 241 -19.77 15.39 29.58
C GLU A 241 -20.80 16.26 30.34
N PRO A 242 -22.06 15.82 30.54
CA PRO A 242 -23.11 16.64 31.16
C PRO A 242 -22.77 17.31 32.50
N PHE A 243 -21.98 16.63 33.34
CA PHE A 243 -21.54 17.13 34.66
C PHE A 243 -20.01 17.23 34.77
N GLY A 244 -19.33 17.21 33.64
CA GLY A 244 -17.88 17.33 33.55
C GLY A 244 -17.43 18.78 33.48
N GLU A 245 -16.14 18.98 33.21
CA GLU A 245 -15.61 20.28 32.84
C GLU A 245 -16.25 20.76 31.52
N ARG A 246 -16.66 22.04 31.48
CA ARG A 246 -17.24 22.64 30.28
C ARG A 246 -16.17 22.85 29.21
N VAL A 247 -16.48 22.57 27.94
CA VAL A 247 -15.55 22.82 26.82
C VAL A 247 -15.14 24.30 26.76
N ALA A 248 -16.08 25.22 27.03
CA ALA A 248 -15.81 26.65 27.10
C ALA A 248 -14.87 27.04 28.26
N ALA A 249 -14.74 26.24 29.33
CA ALA A 249 -13.79 26.51 30.41
C ALA A 249 -12.33 26.36 29.96
N ARG A 250 -12.08 25.59 28.90
CA ARG A 250 -10.74 25.28 28.39
C ARG A 250 -10.10 26.46 27.64
N ALA A 251 -10.85 27.53 27.38
CA ALA A 251 -10.39 28.68 26.60
C ALA A 251 -10.58 30.02 27.35
N ALA A 252 -9.57 30.89 27.27
CA ALA A 252 -9.52 32.13 28.03
C ALA A 252 -10.47 33.23 27.51
N THR A 253 -10.61 33.37 26.19
CA THR A 253 -11.38 34.47 25.55
C THR A 253 -12.71 33.99 24.98
N PRO A 254 -13.77 34.84 24.93
CA PRO A 254 -15.06 34.46 24.36
C PRO A 254 -14.98 33.87 22.93
N ASP A 255 -14.16 34.46 22.05
CA ASP A 255 -13.97 33.95 20.69
C ASP A 255 -13.33 32.56 20.67
N ALA A 256 -12.30 32.33 21.51
CA ALA A 256 -11.67 31.03 21.62
C ALA A 256 -12.61 29.97 22.21
N ARG A 257 -13.53 30.37 23.11
CA ARG A 257 -14.59 29.49 23.64
C ARG A 257 -15.56 29.07 22.55
N ALA A 258 -16.00 30.02 21.71
CA ALA A 258 -16.87 29.73 20.58
C ALA A 258 -16.19 28.78 19.57
N VAL A 259 -14.90 28.99 19.29
CA VAL A 259 -14.11 28.09 18.43
C VAL A 259 -14.02 26.68 19.02
N ALA A 260 -13.71 26.53 20.31
CA ALA A 260 -13.64 25.23 20.97
C ALA A 260 -15.00 24.50 20.99
N ALA A 261 -16.09 25.23 21.28
CA ALA A 261 -17.44 24.68 21.25
C ALA A 261 -17.86 24.23 19.85
N ARG A 262 -17.63 25.06 18.81
CA ARG A 262 -17.87 24.67 17.41
C ARG A 262 -17.10 23.43 17.01
N HIS A 263 -15.83 23.35 17.41
CA HIS A 263 -14.97 22.21 17.13
C HIS A 263 -15.53 20.92 17.72
N ALA A 264 -15.84 20.92 19.02
CA ALA A 264 -16.41 19.77 19.73
C ALA A 264 -17.76 19.36 19.13
N ALA A 265 -18.62 20.33 18.83
CA ALA A 265 -19.94 20.09 18.25
C ALA A 265 -19.84 19.47 16.84
N ARG A 266 -18.91 19.94 16.01
CA ARG A 266 -18.68 19.38 14.68
C ARG A 266 -18.03 18.00 14.71
N ILE A 267 -17.09 17.74 15.63
CA ILE A 267 -16.53 16.38 15.84
C ILE A 267 -17.65 15.41 16.22
N ALA A 268 -18.50 15.80 17.18
CA ALA A 268 -19.61 14.97 17.63
C ALA A 268 -20.57 14.63 16.48
N ALA A 269 -20.94 15.64 15.70
CA ALA A 269 -21.83 15.48 14.56
C ALA A 269 -21.19 14.69 13.40
N ALA A 270 -19.90 14.85 13.13
CA ALA A 270 -19.22 14.19 12.01
C ALA A 270 -18.91 12.71 12.31
N THR A 271 -18.53 12.39 13.54
CA THR A 271 -18.04 11.04 13.91
C THR A 271 -19.15 10.14 14.47
N GLY A 272 -20.24 10.70 14.99
CA GLY A 272 -21.35 9.97 15.56
C GLY A 272 -22.42 9.52 14.56
N ASN A 273 -23.33 8.69 15.05
CA ASN A 273 -24.65 8.50 14.45
C ASN A 273 -25.70 9.47 15.05
N GLY A 274 -25.42 10.00 16.24
CA GLY A 274 -26.15 11.07 16.92
C GLY A 274 -25.24 11.77 17.92
N TRP A 275 -25.78 12.74 18.65
CA TRP A 275 -25.00 13.49 19.64
C TRP A 275 -25.83 13.88 20.85
N LEU A 276 -25.13 14.17 21.95
CA LEU A 276 -25.71 14.71 23.17
C LEU A 276 -25.09 16.07 23.48
N MET A 277 -25.93 17.05 23.79
CA MET A 277 -25.50 18.38 24.18
C MET A 277 -26.11 18.76 25.54
N PRO A 278 -25.28 19.04 26.56
CA PRO A 278 -25.74 19.60 27.82
C PRO A 278 -26.24 21.05 27.68
N MET A 279 -27.32 21.36 28.38
CA MET A 279 -27.84 22.72 28.50
C MET A 279 -26.75 23.67 29.00
N GLY A 280 -26.58 24.79 28.31
CA GLY A 280 -25.58 25.81 28.61
C GLY A 280 -24.33 25.69 27.73
N PHE A 281 -24.17 24.60 26.97
CA PHE A 281 -23.14 24.48 25.95
C PHE A 281 -23.32 25.54 24.85
N GLU A 282 -24.57 25.74 24.41
CA GLU A 282 -24.90 26.69 23.36
C GLU A 282 -24.59 28.14 23.77
N SER A 283 -24.81 28.46 25.05
CA SER A 283 -24.49 29.77 25.63
C SER A 283 -23.04 29.90 26.15
N LEU A 284 -22.18 28.92 25.85
CA LEU A 284 -20.76 28.92 26.23
C LEU A 284 -20.51 29.05 27.75
N ALA A 285 -21.37 28.42 28.56
CA ALA A 285 -21.21 28.40 30.01
C ALA A 285 -19.84 27.81 30.40
N THR A 286 -19.13 28.45 31.32
CA THR A 286 -17.76 28.10 31.69
C THR A 286 -17.66 27.39 33.03
N ARG A 287 -18.58 27.68 33.94
CA ARG A 287 -18.63 26.97 35.22
C ARG A 287 -19.21 25.58 35.03
N ARG A 288 -18.56 24.62 35.67
CA ARG A 288 -19.06 23.26 35.81
C ARG A 288 -20.44 23.30 36.45
N VAL A 289 -21.41 22.65 35.81
CA VAL A 289 -22.68 22.33 36.44
C VAL A 289 -22.44 21.01 37.17
N ASP A 290 -22.19 21.09 38.47
CA ASP A 290 -22.24 19.89 39.30
C ASP A 290 -23.68 19.67 39.79
N ALA A 291 -23.95 18.47 40.29
CA ALA A 291 -25.23 18.09 40.85
C ALA A 291 -25.79 19.06 41.91
N ARG A 292 -24.92 19.83 42.59
CA ARG A 292 -25.21 20.60 43.80
C ARG A 292 -25.13 22.11 43.61
N SER A 293 -24.82 22.59 42.41
CA SER A 293 -24.61 24.01 42.13
C SER A 293 -25.29 24.44 40.82
N VAL A 294 -25.81 25.66 40.83
CA VAL A 294 -26.38 26.33 39.66
C VAL A 294 -25.40 27.43 39.26
N PRO A 295 -24.79 27.37 38.07
CA PRO A 295 -23.90 28.43 37.62
C PRO A 295 -24.60 29.76 37.36
N ASP A 296 -24.08 30.83 37.95
CA ASP A 296 -24.55 32.20 37.72
C ASP A 296 -24.16 32.77 36.32
N ASP A 297 -23.29 32.06 35.58
CA ASP A 297 -22.69 32.55 34.32
C ASP A 297 -23.49 32.19 33.06
N LEU A 298 -24.61 31.47 33.19
CA LEU A 298 -25.50 31.09 32.07
C LEU A 298 -26.04 32.28 31.28
N ALA A 299 -26.22 33.44 31.91
CA ALA A 299 -26.77 34.65 31.30
C ALA A 299 -25.71 35.69 30.91
N ALA A 300 -24.41 35.39 31.08
CA ALA A 300 -23.35 36.40 31.04
C ALA A 300 -22.57 36.49 29.71
N SER A 301 -22.75 35.54 28.78
CA SER A 301 -22.05 35.55 27.49
C SER A 301 -22.86 36.25 26.40
N ASN A 302 -22.28 37.25 25.74
CA ASN A 302 -22.86 37.89 24.54
C ASN A 302 -22.62 37.07 23.25
N VAL A 303 -21.98 35.90 23.36
CA VAL A 303 -21.64 35.00 22.24
C VAL A 303 -22.34 33.66 22.45
N ASP A 304 -23.09 33.20 21.45
CA ASP A 304 -23.90 31.98 21.43
C ASP A 304 -23.59 31.20 20.13
N VAL A 305 -23.54 29.87 20.21
CA VAL A 305 -23.29 28.96 19.08
C VAL A 305 -24.55 28.20 18.63
N SER A 306 -25.73 28.64 19.06
CA SER A 306 -27.04 28.05 18.71
C SER A 306 -27.24 27.87 17.20
N ASP A 307 -26.88 28.85 16.37
CA ASP A 307 -27.01 28.74 14.90
C ASP A 307 -26.06 27.68 14.32
N ASP A 308 -24.84 27.60 14.84
CA ASP A 308 -23.87 26.56 14.46
C ASP A 308 -24.41 25.16 14.82
N ILE A 309 -25.01 25.02 16.00
CA ILE A 309 -25.63 23.77 16.46
C ILE A 309 -26.80 23.36 15.56
N ALA A 310 -27.68 24.31 15.23
CA ALA A 310 -28.82 24.05 14.35
C ALA A 310 -28.38 23.61 12.94
N ALA A 311 -27.21 24.04 12.48
CA ALA A 311 -26.64 23.67 11.19
C ALA A 311 -26.02 22.25 11.15
N LEU A 312 -25.68 21.65 12.30
CA LEU A 312 -24.99 20.33 12.36
C LEU A 312 -25.77 19.20 11.69
N GLY A 313 -27.11 19.28 11.70
CA GLY A 313 -27.97 18.28 11.07
C GLY A 313 -27.72 18.13 9.56
N LYS A 314 -27.35 19.21 8.87
CA LYS A 314 -27.04 19.18 7.43
C LYS A 314 -25.65 18.62 7.15
N MET A 315 -24.68 18.93 8.01
CA MET A 315 -23.30 18.46 7.89
C MET A 315 -23.16 16.97 8.15
N SER A 316 -23.85 16.46 9.18
CA SER A 316 -23.72 15.08 9.65
C SER A 316 -24.50 14.06 8.82
N GLY A 317 -25.48 14.48 8.01
CA GLY A 317 -26.39 13.59 7.27
C GLY A 317 -25.68 12.40 6.60
N PRO A 318 -24.69 12.64 5.73
CA PRO A 318 -23.95 11.56 5.05
C PRO A 318 -23.18 10.62 5.99
N ALA A 319 -22.66 11.13 7.12
CA ALA A 319 -21.89 10.32 8.07
C ALA A 319 -22.80 9.54 9.04
N ALA A 320 -23.93 10.12 9.44
CA ALA A 320 -24.81 9.59 10.47
C ALA A 320 -25.50 8.27 10.06
N GLU A 321 -25.65 8.02 8.76
CA GLU A 321 -26.28 6.82 8.19
C GLU A 321 -25.31 5.65 8.05
N LEU A 322 -24.00 5.91 7.97
CA LEU A 322 -22.99 4.87 7.82
C LEU A 322 -22.91 3.98 9.07
N ARG A 323 -22.75 2.68 8.88
CA ARG A 323 -22.61 1.70 9.97
C ARG A 323 -21.34 0.85 9.84
N GLY A 324 -20.57 1.06 8.77
CA GLY A 324 -19.28 0.44 8.55
C GLY A 324 -18.19 0.92 9.53
N PRO A 325 -16.98 0.35 9.44
CA PRO A 325 -15.86 0.73 10.28
C PRO A 325 -15.44 2.18 10.04
N MET A 326 -14.85 2.79 11.08
CA MET A 326 -14.07 4.01 10.97
C MET A 326 -12.60 3.63 10.83
N ILE A 327 -11.84 4.32 9.97
CA ILE A 327 -10.41 4.08 9.79
C ILE A 327 -9.60 5.38 9.83
N ASN A 328 -8.36 5.30 10.33
CA ASN A 328 -7.42 6.41 10.27
C ASN A 328 -6.79 6.48 8.87
N LEU A 329 -6.83 7.65 8.25
CA LEU A 329 -6.24 7.93 6.94
C LEU A 329 -4.98 8.78 7.04
N THR A 330 -4.74 9.35 8.21
CA THR A 330 -3.52 10.07 8.58
C THR A 330 -2.93 9.47 9.85
N GLY A 331 -1.60 9.47 9.96
CA GLY A 331 -0.93 9.02 11.18
C GLY A 331 -1.07 10.00 12.36
N ALA A 332 -0.81 9.53 13.59
CA ALA A 332 -0.97 10.29 14.83
C ALA A 332 -0.11 11.57 14.94
N GLY A 333 0.93 11.70 14.13
CA GLY A 333 1.77 12.90 14.04
C GLY A 333 1.26 13.97 13.07
N ALA A 334 0.17 13.72 12.35
CA ALA A 334 -0.40 14.69 11.41
C ALA A 334 -1.04 15.87 12.16
N LYS A 335 -0.90 17.08 11.60
CA LYS A 335 -1.55 18.29 12.12
C LYS A 335 -3.02 18.42 11.70
N VAL A 336 -3.45 17.58 10.77
CA VAL A 336 -4.82 17.42 10.30
C VAL A 336 -5.12 15.94 10.38
N SER A 337 -6.18 15.57 11.09
CA SER A 337 -6.63 14.19 11.19
C SER A 337 -7.67 13.92 10.11
N VAL A 338 -7.50 12.84 9.35
CA VAL A 338 -8.48 12.39 8.36
C VAL A 338 -8.97 11.00 8.78
N LEU A 339 -10.28 10.87 8.98
CA LEU A 339 -10.94 9.63 9.33
C LEU A 339 -11.87 9.20 8.18
N GLY A 340 -11.81 7.94 7.76
CA GLY A 340 -12.72 7.37 6.75
C GLY A 340 -13.85 6.61 7.42
N ARG A 341 -15.10 6.84 7.03
CA ARG A 341 -16.25 5.99 7.37
C ARG A 341 -16.90 5.48 6.09
N VAL A 342 -17.33 4.23 6.10
CA VAL A 342 -17.94 3.56 4.93
C VAL A 342 -19.27 2.91 5.26
N ASP A 343 -20.01 2.53 4.23
CA ASP A 343 -21.32 1.89 4.32
C ASP A 343 -21.27 0.37 4.51
N ALA A 344 -20.17 -0.28 4.12
CA ALA A 344 -19.97 -1.72 4.23
C ALA A 344 -19.23 -2.16 5.51
N ALA A 345 -19.37 -3.43 5.88
CA ALA A 345 -18.65 -4.01 7.02
C ALA A 345 -17.14 -4.16 6.77
N ASP A 346 -16.77 -4.37 5.50
CA ASP A 346 -15.40 -4.40 4.99
C ASP A 346 -15.19 -3.21 4.05
N THR A 347 -14.05 -2.54 4.14
CA THR A 347 -13.76 -1.35 3.32
C THR A 347 -13.57 -1.68 1.84
N ARG A 348 -13.31 -2.94 1.48
CA ARG A 348 -13.16 -3.40 0.09
C ARG A 348 -14.50 -3.48 -0.66
N ASP A 349 -15.59 -3.69 0.08
CA ASP A 349 -16.94 -3.83 -0.45
C ASP A 349 -17.75 -2.54 -0.37
N ALA A 350 -17.12 -1.43 0.05
CA ALA A 350 -17.77 -0.15 0.24
C ALA A 350 -18.14 0.51 -1.09
N GLU A 351 -19.40 0.88 -1.25
CA GLU A 351 -19.91 1.61 -2.43
C GLU A 351 -20.01 3.10 -2.16
N ALA A 352 -20.13 3.50 -0.88
CA ALA A 352 -20.16 4.88 -0.44
C ALA A 352 -19.43 5.08 0.88
N GLY A 353 -18.99 6.32 1.11
CA GLY A 353 -18.36 6.68 2.38
C GLY A 353 -18.17 8.18 2.53
N VAL A 354 -17.57 8.57 3.64
CA VAL A 354 -17.15 9.94 3.92
C VAL A 354 -15.74 9.97 4.47
N ALA A 355 -14.99 11.00 4.12
CA ALA A 355 -13.78 11.41 4.81
C ALA A 355 -14.11 12.58 5.75
N ILE A 356 -13.83 12.40 7.04
CA ILE A 356 -13.96 13.40 8.09
C ILE A 356 -12.58 14.03 8.27
N VAL A 357 -12.45 15.29 7.88
CA VAL A 357 -11.19 16.03 7.90
C VAL A 357 -11.23 17.03 9.05
N ILE A 358 -10.32 16.89 10.02
CA ILE A 358 -10.32 17.61 11.29
C ILE A 358 -9.02 18.40 11.42
N ASN A 359 -9.13 19.73 11.47
CA ASN A 359 -8.01 20.56 11.92
C ASN A 359 -7.98 20.59 13.44
N THR A 360 -7.05 19.86 14.06
CA THR A 360 -6.92 19.77 15.52
C THR A 360 -6.30 21.03 16.13
N ASP A 361 -5.81 21.97 15.32
CA ASP A 361 -5.28 23.25 15.78
C ASP A 361 -6.40 24.29 15.89
N LEU A 362 -6.68 24.71 17.13
CA LEU A 362 -7.75 25.68 17.42
C LEU A 362 -7.39 27.13 17.04
N ALA A 363 -6.12 27.43 16.77
CA ALA A 363 -5.63 28.79 16.53
C ALA A 363 -5.16 29.02 15.08
N GLN A 364 -4.69 27.99 14.38
CA GLN A 364 -4.11 28.12 13.05
C GLN A 364 -4.84 27.31 11.98
N GLY A 365 -5.05 27.91 10.82
CA GLY A 365 -5.48 27.19 9.63
C GLY A 365 -4.39 26.23 9.12
N ARG A 366 -4.79 25.17 8.44
CA ARG A 366 -3.89 24.13 7.91
C ARG A 366 -4.20 23.85 6.44
N SER A 367 -3.17 23.78 5.61
CA SER A 367 -3.32 23.32 4.23
C SER A 367 -3.16 21.80 4.16
N ILE A 368 -3.97 21.15 3.32
CA ILE A 368 -3.86 19.72 3.01
C ILE A 368 -3.52 19.58 1.52
N ALA A 369 -2.35 19.02 1.22
CA ALA A 369 -1.95 18.80 -0.16
C ALA A 369 -2.70 17.57 -0.71
N GLY A 370 -3.59 17.77 -1.68
CA GLY A 370 -3.99 16.74 -2.64
C GLY A 370 -4.71 15.52 -2.08
N MET A 371 -5.77 15.68 -1.28
CA MET A 371 -6.67 14.56 -0.94
C MET A 371 -7.49 14.07 -2.15
N ALA A 372 -7.66 14.92 -3.17
CA ALA A 372 -8.33 14.57 -4.43
C ALA A 372 -7.30 14.01 -5.42
N ALA A 373 -7.17 12.68 -5.48
CA ALA A 373 -6.67 11.90 -6.61
C ALA A 373 -6.28 10.45 -6.23
N GLN A 374 -6.26 10.09 -4.94
CA GLN A 374 -5.92 8.74 -4.50
C GLN A 374 -7.11 8.04 -3.85
N PRO A 375 -7.27 6.71 -4.02
CA PRO A 375 -8.22 5.95 -3.24
C PRO A 375 -7.90 6.16 -1.76
N VAL A 376 -8.87 6.71 -1.04
CA VAL A 376 -8.71 7.08 0.36
C VAL A 376 -9.15 5.91 1.24
N VAL A 377 -10.20 5.17 0.81
CA VAL A 377 -10.69 3.97 1.49
C VAL A 377 -11.08 2.94 0.43
N GLY A 378 -10.33 1.83 0.31
CA GLY A 378 -10.61 0.82 -0.71
C GLY A 378 -10.51 1.39 -2.14
N GLN A 379 -11.63 1.37 -2.89
CA GLN A 379 -11.74 1.96 -4.24
C GLN A 379 -12.40 3.36 -4.25
N LEU A 380 -12.74 3.91 -3.08
CA LEU A 380 -13.44 5.18 -2.95
C LEU A 380 -12.45 6.36 -2.94
N ALA A 381 -12.75 7.41 -3.70
CA ALA A 381 -11.96 8.62 -3.80
C ALA A 381 -12.81 9.88 -3.51
N ALA A 382 -12.16 10.91 -2.96
CA ALA A 382 -12.81 12.20 -2.75
C ALA A 382 -12.98 12.94 -4.09
N ARG A 383 -14.19 13.42 -4.38
CA ARG A 383 -14.49 14.21 -5.60
C ARG A 383 -13.95 15.64 -5.56
N GLN A 384 -13.72 16.21 -4.37
CA GLN A 384 -13.36 17.61 -4.18
C GLN A 384 -11.98 17.73 -3.54
N SER A 385 -11.14 18.62 -4.07
CA SER A 385 -9.90 18.99 -3.40
C SER A 385 -10.20 19.99 -2.28
N ILE A 386 -9.76 19.66 -1.07
CA ILE A 386 -9.69 20.63 0.02
C ILE A 386 -8.29 21.24 -0.05
N ALA A 387 -8.19 22.56 -0.15
CA ALA A 387 -6.90 23.26 -0.19
C ALA A 387 -6.45 23.72 1.20
N THR A 388 -7.39 24.25 2.01
CA THR A 388 -7.11 24.85 3.32
C THR A 388 -8.30 24.69 4.26
N LEU A 389 -8.02 24.34 5.52
CA LEU A 389 -8.95 24.29 6.64
C LEU A 389 -8.73 25.51 7.55
N ALA A 390 -9.82 26.13 7.99
CA ALA A 390 -9.76 27.18 9.00
C ALA A 390 -9.33 26.59 10.38
N PRO A 391 -8.91 27.42 11.35
CA PRO A 391 -8.68 26.96 12.72
C PRO A 391 -9.88 26.19 13.26
N ALA A 392 -9.63 25.03 13.88
CA ALA A 392 -10.66 24.14 14.44
C ALA A 392 -11.73 23.63 13.45
N ASP A 393 -11.49 23.74 12.15
CA ASP A 393 -12.49 23.34 11.16
C ASP A 393 -12.63 21.82 11.05
N VAL A 394 -13.83 21.37 10.74
CA VAL A 394 -14.18 19.95 10.57
C VAL A 394 -15.07 19.82 9.34
N LEU A 395 -14.61 19.10 8.34
CA LEU A 395 -15.32 18.88 7.09
C LEU A 395 -15.70 17.41 6.92
N VAL A 396 -16.88 17.15 6.36
CA VAL A 396 -17.33 15.82 5.94
C VAL A 396 -17.38 15.81 4.42
N VAL A 397 -16.50 15.05 3.79
CA VAL A 397 -16.37 14.96 2.33
C VAL A 397 -16.90 13.63 1.84
N PRO A 398 -17.91 13.59 0.95
CA PRO A 398 -18.36 12.35 0.33
C PRO A 398 -17.25 11.66 -0.49
N LEU A 399 -17.20 10.34 -0.40
CA LEU A 399 -16.31 9.48 -1.19
C LEU A 399 -17.16 8.66 -2.17
N GLU A 400 -16.65 8.49 -3.40
CA GLU A 400 -17.31 7.72 -4.45
C GLU A 400 -16.35 6.73 -5.13
N PRO A 401 -16.87 5.64 -5.73
CA PRO A 401 -16.04 4.67 -6.45
C PRO A 401 -15.29 5.31 -7.62
N SER A 402 -13.99 5.03 -7.70
CA SER A 402 -13.17 5.43 -8.85
C SER A 402 -13.60 4.70 -10.13
N LYS A 403 -13.63 5.40 -11.27
CA LYS A 403 -13.94 4.79 -12.57
C LYS A 403 -12.78 3.92 -13.05
N PRO A 404 -13.01 2.67 -13.47
CA PRO A 404 -11.97 1.85 -14.07
C PRO A 404 -11.55 2.42 -15.43
N VAL A 405 -10.28 2.21 -15.81
CA VAL A 405 -9.77 2.58 -17.13
C VAL A 405 -10.27 1.56 -18.16
N ILE A 406 -11.08 2.01 -19.12
CA ILE A 406 -11.62 1.16 -20.19
C ILE A 406 -10.88 1.51 -21.50
N ARG A 407 -10.15 0.55 -22.08
CA ARG A 407 -9.49 0.71 -23.39
C ARG A 407 -10.52 0.46 -24.51
N LYS A 408 -10.64 1.39 -25.47
CA LYS A 408 -11.42 1.18 -26.71
C LYS A 408 -10.53 0.53 -27.76
N ASP A 409 -10.72 -0.75 -28.05
CA ASP A 409 -10.06 -1.39 -29.19
C ASP A 409 -10.84 -1.11 -30.48
N ALA A 410 -10.11 -0.76 -31.55
CA ALA A 410 -10.67 -0.56 -32.88
C ALA A 410 -10.90 -1.95 -33.52
N GLY A 411 -12.17 -2.30 -33.76
CA GLY A 411 -12.53 -3.58 -34.39
C GLY A 411 -11.87 -3.74 -35.75
N GLY A 412 -10.97 -4.72 -35.87
CA GLY A 412 -10.36 -5.13 -37.14
C GLY A 412 -11.28 -6.02 -37.98
N ASP A 413 -10.98 -6.14 -39.28
CA ASP A 413 -11.65 -7.05 -40.22
C ASP A 413 -11.55 -8.50 -39.74
N VAL A 414 -12.69 -9.18 -39.61
CA VAL A 414 -12.81 -10.56 -39.10
C VAL A 414 -12.03 -11.54 -39.96
N LEU A 415 -11.95 -11.33 -41.28
CA LEU A 415 -11.18 -12.21 -42.17
C LEU A 415 -9.67 -12.02 -41.96
N ALA A 416 -9.21 -10.78 -41.78
CA ALA A 416 -7.83 -10.50 -41.42
C ALA A 416 -7.47 -11.11 -40.06
N ALA A 417 -8.34 -10.96 -39.05
CA ALA A 417 -8.18 -11.58 -37.73
C ALA A 417 -8.16 -13.12 -37.81
N ALA A 418 -9.00 -13.73 -38.66
CA ALA A 418 -9.03 -15.18 -38.85
C ALA A 418 -7.74 -15.73 -39.47
N SER A 419 -7.10 -14.96 -40.38
CA SER A 419 -5.84 -15.29 -41.05
C SER A 419 -4.57 -14.91 -40.30
N SER A 420 -4.70 -14.23 -39.15
CA SER A 420 -3.56 -13.81 -38.32
C SER A 420 -2.81 -15.04 -37.76
N PRO A 421 -1.48 -14.96 -37.57
CA PRO A 421 -0.74 -16.02 -36.88
C PRO A 421 -1.40 -16.35 -35.53
N ARG A 422 -1.78 -17.62 -35.36
CA ARG A 422 -2.47 -18.15 -34.17
C ARG A 422 -1.51 -18.65 -33.10
N ILE A 423 -0.28 -18.96 -33.51
CA ILE A 423 0.77 -19.40 -32.62
C ILE A 423 1.41 -18.18 -31.97
N VAL A 424 1.35 -18.16 -30.64
CA VAL A 424 2.08 -17.20 -29.83
C VAL A 424 3.48 -17.76 -29.60
N VAL A 425 4.49 -16.93 -29.85
CA VAL A 425 5.91 -17.22 -29.55
C VAL A 425 6.46 -16.06 -28.73
N GLU A 426 6.65 -16.27 -27.43
CA GLU A 426 7.04 -15.20 -26.51
C GLU A 426 8.02 -15.67 -25.42
N ASN A 427 8.39 -14.76 -24.52
CA ASN A 427 9.31 -15.02 -23.39
C ASN A 427 10.61 -15.72 -23.79
N LEU A 428 11.19 -15.29 -24.91
CA LEU A 428 12.44 -15.82 -25.42
C LEU A 428 13.57 -15.58 -24.42
N SER A 429 14.38 -16.62 -24.22
CA SER A 429 15.61 -16.54 -23.44
C SER A 429 16.74 -17.26 -24.19
N PRO A 430 17.98 -16.74 -24.14
CA PRO A 430 18.40 -15.57 -23.37
C PRO A 430 18.03 -14.23 -24.03
N SER A 431 17.67 -13.25 -23.20
CA SER A 431 17.32 -11.90 -23.65
C SER A 431 17.79 -10.87 -22.61
N VAL A 432 18.34 -9.75 -23.07
CA VAL A 432 18.76 -8.62 -22.22
C VAL A 432 17.89 -7.41 -22.55
N ALA A 433 17.20 -6.88 -21.54
CA ALA A 433 16.26 -5.76 -21.68
C ALA A 433 15.25 -5.97 -22.83
N GLY A 434 14.65 -7.16 -22.91
CA GLY A 434 13.65 -7.48 -23.95
C GLY A 434 14.23 -7.60 -25.37
N GLY A 435 15.54 -7.81 -25.51
CA GLY A 435 16.23 -7.94 -26.80
C GLY A 435 16.89 -6.64 -27.28
N ALA A 436 16.82 -5.56 -26.50
CA ALA A 436 17.46 -4.29 -26.83
C ALA A 436 19.00 -4.38 -26.88
N PHE A 437 19.59 -5.31 -26.12
CA PHE A 437 21.03 -5.57 -26.12
C PHE A 437 21.30 -7.04 -26.41
N ALA A 438 22.42 -7.31 -27.09
CA ALA A 438 22.86 -8.66 -27.38
C ALA A 438 23.28 -9.36 -26.08
N ALA A 439 22.85 -10.60 -25.87
CA ALA A 439 23.37 -11.40 -24.76
C ALA A 439 24.75 -11.95 -25.11
N THR A 440 25.72 -11.82 -24.19
CA THR A 440 27.09 -12.29 -24.40
C THR A 440 27.20 -13.79 -24.15
N ARG A 441 27.92 -14.51 -25.01
CA ARG A 441 28.18 -15.96 -24.93
C ARG A 441 29.61 -16.29 -25.30
N ILE A 442 30.07 -17.49 -24.99
CA ILE A 442 31.44 -17.94 -25.27
C ILE A 442 31.44 -18.93 -26.44
N VAL A 443 32.38 -18.74 -27.37
CA VAL A 443 32.57 -19.63 -28.52
C VAL A 443 32.81 -21.09 -28.07
N GLY A 444 32.14 -22.03 -28.75
CA GLY A 444 32.25 -23.46 -28.47
C GLY A 444 31.51 -23.94 -27.22
N GLN A 445 30.77 -23.06 -26.51
CA GLN A 445 29.88 -23.47 -25.43
C GLN A 445 28.42 -23.58 -25.92
N PRO A 446 27.65 -24.59 -25.48
CA PRO A 446 26.24 -24.68 -25.82
C PRO A 446 25.45 -23.47 -25.31
N ILE A 447 24.67 -22.88 -26.19
CA ILE A 447 23.69 -21.84 -25.89
C ILE A 447 22.33 -22.50 -25.82
N VAL A 448 21.75 -22.54 -24.62
CA VAL A 448 20.37 -22.97 -24.42
C VAL A 448 19.43 -21.82 -24.76
N VAL A 449 18.48 -22.09 -25.65
CA VAL A 449 17.40 -21.18 -26.01
C VAL A 449 16.09 -21.78 -25.57
N GLU A 450 15.25 -20.94 -24.98
CA GLU A 450 13.90 -21.32 -24.59
C GLU A 450 12.89 -20.24 -24.96
N ALA A 451 11.66 -20.65 -25.21
CA ALA A 451 10.54 -19.77 -25.50
C ALA A 451 9.23 -20.41 -25.05
N ASP A 452 8.21 -19.58 -24.83
CA ASP A 452 6.85 -20.04 -24.62
C ASP A 452 6.18 -20.08 -25.99
N VAL A 453 5.67 -21.26 -26.37
CA VAL A 453 5.01 -21.49 -27.66
C VAL A 453 3.69 -22.20 -27.43
N TYR A 454 2.59 -21.49 -27.68
CA TYR A 454 1.23 -21.96 -27.42
C TYR A 454 0.22 -21.38 -28.41
N THR A 455 -1.00 -21.92 -28.39
CA THR A 455 -2.13 -21.52 -29.23
C THR A 455 -3.44 -21.87 -28.52
N ASP A 456 -4.59 -21.49 -29.08
CA ASP A 456 -5.90 -21.93 -28.60
C ASP A 456 -6.23 -23.38 -29.01
N GLY A 457 -7.09 -24.06 -28.25
CA GLY A 457 -7.47 -25.45 -28.52
C GLY A 457 -6.50 -26.47 -27.91
N HIS A 458 -6.49 -27.69 -28.48
CA HIS A 458 -5.76 -28.85 -27.95
C HIS A 458 -4.86 -29.54 -28.99
N ASP A 459 -4.72 -28.93 -30.16
CA ASP A 459 -3.85 -29.47 -31.20
C ASP A 459 -2.38 -29.39 -30.79
N LEU A 460 -1.61 -30.37 -31.26
CA LEU A 460 -0.18 -30.42 -30.99
C LEU A 460 0.55 -29.33 -31.76
N LEU A 461 1.55 -28.76 -31.10
CA LEU A 461 2.44 -27.76 -31.65
C LEU A 461 3.80 -28.36 -31.96
N ARG A 462 4.50 -27.69 -32.86
CA ARG A 462 5.93 -27.89 -33.07
C ARG A 462 6.63 -26.56 -33.04
N ALA A 463 7.84 -26.55 -32.47
CA ALA A 463 8.70 -25.39 -32.43
C ALA A 463 10.12 -25.72 -32.89
N GLU A 464 10.74 -24.78 -33.59
CA GLU A 464 12.14 -24.82 -34.01
C GLU A 464 12.88 -23.57 -33.57
N LEU A 465 14.12 -23.79 -33.13
CA LEU A 465 15.12 -22.76 -32.95
C LEU A 465 15.81 -22.51 -34.29
N LEU A 466 15.72 -21.27 -34.75
CA LEU A 466 16.45 -20.77 -35.91
C LEU A 466 17.68 -20.01 -35.40
N TRP A 467 18.87 -20.28 -35.93
CA TRP A 467 20.07 -19.51 -35.61
C TRP A 467 21.02 -19.33 -36.80
N ARG A 468 21.84 -18.28 -36.76
CA ARG A 468 22.87 -17.98 -37.78
C ARG A 468 23.93 -17.02 -37.25
N ALA A 469 25.09 -16.95 -37.91
CA ALA A 469 25.98 -15.79 -37.75
C ALA A 469 25.41 -14.57 -38.50
N ALA A 470 25.68 -13.35 -38.03
CA ALA A 470 25.10 -12.14 -38.60
C ALA A 470 25.49 -11.88 -40.07
N ASP A 471 26.59 -12.47 -40.53
CA ASP A 471 27.04 -12.43 -41.93
C ASP A 471 26.48 -13.56 -42.80
N GLU A 472 25.72 -14.48 -42.22
CA GLU A 472 25.06 -15.58 -42.92
C GLU A 472 23.62 -15.20 -43.30
N ARG A 473 23.21 -15.57 -44.53
CA ARG A 473 21.81 -15.39 -44.95
C ARG A 473 20.91 -16.54 -44.50
N ALA A 474 21.43 -17.77 -44.60
CA ALA A 474 20.68 -18.99 -44.32
C ALA A 474 20.56 -19.21 -42.81
N TRP A 475 19.35 -19.56 -42.36
CA TRP A 475 19.10 -20.02 -41.01
C TRP A 475 19.43 -21.51 -40.91
N ARG A 476 19.99 -21.89 -39.76
CA ARG A 476 20.09 -23.29 -39.33
C ARG A 476 18.94 -23.55 -38.37
N GLU A 477 18.33 -24.72 -38.47
CA GLU A 477 17.14 -25.08 -37.69
C GLU A 477 17.48 -26.19 -36.71
N VAL A 478 16.99 -26.08 -35.48
CA VAL A 478 17.13 -27.08 -34.42
C VAL A 478 15.76 -27.31 -33.80
N PRO A 479 15.21 -28.55 -33.84
CA PRO A 479 13.94 -28.85 -33.19
C PRO A 479 13.97 -28.53 -31.71
N MET A 480 12.92 -27.90 -31.20
CA MET A 480 12.75 -27.65 -29.78
C MET A 480 11.93 -28.77 -29.12
N ALA A 481 12.27 -29.07 -27.87
CA ALA A 481 11.53 -30.01 -27.04
C ALA A 481 10.61 -29.26 -26.07
N LEU A 482 9.35 -29.71 -25.96
CA LEU A 482 8.40 -29.23 -24.95
C LEU A 482 8.83 -29.73 -23.56
N LEU A 483 8.97 -28.81 -22.61
CA LEU A 483 9.30 -29.09 -21.21
C LEU A 483 8.06 -29.15 -20.30
N GLY A 484 6.91 -28.72 -20.81
CA GLY A 484 5.66 -28.55 -20.06
C GLY A 484 5.32 -27.08 -19.83
N ASN A 485 4.05 -26.80 -19.52
CA ASN A 485 3.51 -25.44 -19.36
C ASN A 485 3.91 -24.52 -20.53
N ASP A 486 3.74 -25.03 -21.75
CA ASP A 486 4.04 -24.34 -23.01
C ASP A 486 5.49 -23.88 -23.19
N ARG A 487 6.41 -24.31 -22.33
CA ARG A 487 7.84 -23.96 -22.39
C ARG A 487 8.59 -24.90 -23.30
N TRP A 488 9.30 -24.36 -24.28
CA TRP A 488 10.09 -25.12 -25.24
C TRP A 488 11.58 -24.83 -25.08
N ARG A 489 12.44 -25.81 -25.36
CA ARG A 489 13.90 -25.68 -25.27
C ARG A 489 14.62 -26.33 -26.45
N ALA A 490 15.64 -25.65 -26.96
CA ALA A 490 16.67 -26.23 -27.80
C ALA A 490 18.05 -25.66 -27.42
N SER A 491 19.12 -26.23 -27.96
CA SER A 491 20.46 -25.68 -27.80
C SER A 491 21.25 -25.74 -29.09
N PHE A 492 22.08 -24.74 -29.33
CA PHE A 492 23.05 -24.73 -30.42
C PHE A 492 24.42 -24.31 -29.89
N THR A 493 25.50 -24.66 -30.61
CA THR A 493 26.86 -24.30 -30.21
C THR A 493 27.50 -23.42 -31.30
N PRO A 494 27.73 -22.12 -31.07
CA PRO A 494 28.40 -21.27 -32.04
C PRO A 494 29.88 -21.64 -32.14
N LEU A 495 30.37 -21.78 -33.36
CA LEU A 495 31.78 -22.12 -33.65
C LEU A 495 32.61 -20.93 -34.10
N ARG A 496 32.00 -19.74 -34.19
CA ARG A 496 32.62 -18.49 -34.63
C ARG A 496 32.46 -17.43 -33.54
N ILE A 497 33.46 -16.57 -33.40
CA ILE A 497 33.40 -15.35 -32.57
C ILE A 497 32.67 -14.26 -33.38
N GLY A 498 31.96 -13.38 -32.69
CA GLY A 498 31.23 -12.24 -33.23
C GLY A 498 29.71 -12.39 -33.13
N ARG A 499 29.01 -11.48 -33.79
CA ARG A 499 27.55 -11.39 -33.70
C ARG A 499 26.84 -12.58 -34.34
N HIS A 500 25.91 -13.15 -33.57
CA HIS A 500 24.98 -14.20 -34.00
C HIS A 500 23.55 -13.74 -33.74
N GLU A 501 22.60 -14.41 -34.38
CA GLU A 501 21.17 -14.17 -34.19
C GLU A 501 20.44 -15.49 -34.00
N PHE A 502 19.40 -15.47 -33.18
CA PHE A 502 18.45 -16.57 -33.09
C PHE A 502 17.00 -16.09 -33.09
N ALA A 503 16.08 -16.96 -33.49
CA ALA A 503 14.64 -16.76 -33.42
C ALA A 503 13.96 -18.10 -33.12
N VAL A 504 12.72 -18.06 -32.65
CA VAL A 504 11.90 -19.26 -32.49
C VAL A 504 10.72 -19.20 -33.45
N GLU A 505 10.45 -20.32 -34.11
CA GLU A 505 9.32 -20.48 -35.02
C GLU A 505 8.43 -21.62 -34.52
N GLY A 506 7.12 -21.39 -34.46
CA GLY A 506 6.13 -22.38 -34.04
C GLY A 506 4.99 -22.50 -35.04
N TRP A 507 4.42 -23.70 -35.16
CA TRP A 507 3.30 -24.01 -36.07
C TRP A 507 2.45 -25.17 -35.53
N TRP A 508 1.26 -25.35 -36.10
CA TRP A 508 0.41 -26.51 -35.82
C TRP A 508 0.98 -27.77 -36.45
N ASP A 509 1.18 -28.78 -35.63
CA ASP A 509 1.60 -30.11 -36.06
C ASP A 509 0.36 -30.96 -36.38
N GLU A 510 -0.30 -30.66 -37.50
CA GLU A 510 -1.56 -31.31 -37.91
C GLU A 510 -1.40 -32.84 -38.01
N PHE A 511 -0.30 -33.30 -38.60
CA PHE A 511 -0.01 -34.74 -38.65
C PHE A 511 0.33 -35.33 -37.29
N GLY A 512 1.02 -34.56 -36.43
CA GLY A 512 1.26 -34.93 -35.04
C GLY A 512 -0.03 -35.13 -34.26
N SER A 513 -0.98 -34.19 -34.35
CA SER A 513 -2.32 -34.30 -33.75
C SER A 513 -3.05 -35.57 -34.22
N ILE A 514 -3.07 -35.82 -35.54
CA ILE A 514 -3.72 -37.02 -36.11
C ILE A 514 -3.04 -38.30 -35.58
N ARG A 515 -1.70 -38.35 -35.59
CA ARG A 515 -0.95 -39.52 -35.06
C ARG A 515 -1.24 -39.77 -33.58
N HIS A 516 -1.26 -38.71 -32.77
CA HIS A 516 -1.55 -38.82 -31.35
C HIS A 516 -2.97 -39.33 -31.09
N ALA A 517 -3.96 -38.84 -31.85
CA ALA A 517 -5.33 -39.32 -31.76
C ALA A 517 -5.45 -40.81 -32.15
N ILE A 518 -4.79 -41.22 -33.25
CA ILE A 518 -4.74 -42.63 -33.69
C ILE A 518 -4.11 -43.50 -32.60
N GLU A 519 -2.94 -43.12 -32.08
CA GLU A 519 -2.22 -43.87 -31.05
C GLU A 519 -3.07 -44.05 -29.78
N ALA A 520 -3.58 -42.94 -29.23
CA ALA A 520 -4.37 -42.97 -28.00
C ALA A 520 -5.66 -43.81 -28.14
N ARG A 521 -6.35 -43.71 -29.29
CA ARG A 521 -7.58 -44.48 -29.54
C ARG A 521 -7.31 -45.94 -29.83
N HIS A 522 -6.27 -46.23 -30.60
CA HIS A 522 -5.86 -47.60 -30.89
C HIS A 522 -5.46 -48.34 -29.61
N ASP A 523 -4.68 -47.71 -28.72
CA ASP A 523 -4.27 -48.30 -27.44
C ASP A 523 -5.46 -48.51 -26.50
N ALA A 524 -6.51 -47.70 -26.62
CA ALA A 524 -7.76 -47.85 -25.89
C ALA A 524 -8.73 -48.87 -26.53
N GLY A 525 -8.37 -49.49 -27.67
CA GLY A 525 -9.23 -50.42 -28.40
C GLY A 525 -10.45 -49.79 -29.07
N VAL A 526 -10.40 -48.48 -29.34
CA VAL A 526 -11.46 -47.72 -30.02
C VAL A 526 -11.25 -47.81 -31.54
N ASP A 527 -12.34 -47.80 -32.32
CA ASP A 527 -12.27 -47.77 -33.79
C ASP A 527 -11.61 -46.47 -34.29
N VAL A 528 -10.53 -46.62 -35.05
CA VAL A 528 -9.72 -45.53 -35.62
C VAL A 528 -9.95 -45.34 -37.13
N THR A 529 -11.00 -45.95 -37.69
CA THR A 529 -11.29 -45.87 -39.14
C THR A 529 -11.43 -44.43 -39.64
N ALA A 530 -12.07 -43.56 -38.86
CA ALA A 530 -12.20 -42.14 -39.19
C ALA A 530 -10.84 -41.42 -39.12
N ASP A 531 -10.07 -41.64 -38.06
CA ASP A 531 -8.76 -41.00 -37.84
C ASP A 531 -7.73 -41.41 -38.93
N VAL A 532 -7.76 -42.67 -39.37
CA VAL A 532 -6.98 -43.15 -40.53
C VAL A 532 -7.43 -42.49 -41.84
N GLY A 533 -8.73 -42.22 -41.97
CA GLY A 533 -9.30 -41.46 -43.09
C GLY A 533 -8.77 -40.02 -43.15
N ASP A 534 -8.67 -39.36 -41.99
CA ASP A 534 -8.12 -38.01 -41.86
C ASP A 534 -6.61 -38.00 -42.18
N ALA A 535 -5.86 -38.97 -41.66
CA ALA A 535 -4.44 -39.15 -42.02
C ALA A 535 -4.24 -39.33 -43.53
N ARG A 536 -5.08 -40.13 -44.18
CA ARG A 536 -5.05 -40.32 -45.64
C ARG A 536 -5.32 -39.01 -46.37
N ALA A 537 -6.35 -38.27 -45.97
CA ALA A 537 -6.70 -36.99 -46.58
C ALA A 537 -5.53 -35.99 -46.47
N TYR A 538 -4.89 -35.92 -45.30
CA TYR A 538 -3.71 -35.09 -45.08
C TYR A 538 -2.52 -35.51 -45.96
N LEU A 539 -2.21 -36.80 -46.05
CA LEU A 539 -1.14 -37.30 -46.92
C LEU A 539 -1.45 -37.07 -48.41
N GLN A 540 -2.71 -37.15 -48.83
CA GLN A 540 -3.12 -36.81 -50.19
C GLN A 540 -2.90 -35.32 -50.48
N MET A 541 -3.28 -34.44 -49.56
CA MET A 541 -2.98 -33.01 -49.67
C MET A 541 -1.46 -32.77 -49.82
N LEU A 542 -0.62 -33.46 -49.05
CA LEU A 542 0.84 -33.37 -49.21
C LEU A 542 1.32 -33.86 -50.59
N ALA A 543 0.74 -34.94 -51.11
CA ALA A 543 1.03 -35.43 -52.46
C ALA A 543 0.66 -34.38 -53.54
N ASP A 544 -0.50 -33.74 -53.40
CA ASP A 544 -1.02 -32.75 -54.34
C ASP A 544 -0.18 -31.46 -54.38
N ARG A 545 0.55 -31.15 -53.30
CA ARG A 545 1.53 -30.05 -53.25
C ARG A 545 2.77 -30.28 -54.13
N LYS A 546 2.97 -31.51 -54.63
CA LYS A 546 4.04 -31.88 -55.58
C LYS A 546 5.46 -31.52 -55.08
N VAL A 547 5.72 -31.70 -53.79
CA VAL A 547 7.08 -31.56 -53.24
C VAL A 547 8.01 -32.60 -53.90
N PRO A 548 9.15 -32.18 -54.49
CA PRO A 548 10.06 -33.11 -55.18
C PRO A 548 10.50 -34.26 -54.29
N CYS A 549 10.63 -35.47 -54.87
CA CYS A 549 11.11 -36.70 -54.21
C CYS A 549 10.21 -37.33 -53.14
N THR A 550 9.10 -36.68 -52.72
CA THR A 550 8.19 -37.18 -51.68
C THR A 550 6.76 -37.38 -52.15
N ALA A 551 6.32 -36.63 -53.17
CA ALA A 551 4.94 -36.70 -53.68
C ALA A 551 4.49 -38.11 -54.10
N SER A 552 5.35 -38.89 -54.77
CA SER A 552 5.01 -40.27 -55.17
C SER A 552 4.85 -41.20 -53.98
N LYS A 553 5.67 -41.02 -52.93
CA LYS A 553 5.60 -41.80 -51.69
C LYS A 553 4.34 -41.48 -50.90
N PHE A 554 3.95 -40.20 -50.82
CA PHE A 554 2.69 -39.82 -50.17
C PHE A 554 1.47 -40.37 -50.91
N ALA A 555 1.48 -40.34 -52.25
CA ALA A 555 0.40 -40.93 -53.05
C ALA A 555 0.32 -42.46 -52.89
N GLU A 556 1.46 -43.15 -52.83
CA GLU A 556 1.52 -44.60 -52.58
C GLU A 556 0.94 -44.98 -51.22
N VAL A 557 1.37 -44.27 -50.15
CA VAL A 557 0.89 -44.50 -48.79
C VAL A 557 -0.60 -44.15 -48.69
N SER A 558 -1.03 -43.02 -49.25
CA SER A 558 -2.44 -42.62 -49.30
C SER A 558 -3.31 -43.70 -49.96
N ALA A 559 -2.85 -44.29 -51.07
CA ALA A 559 -3.54 -45.38 -51.75
C ALA A 559 -3.58 -46.67 -50.91
N MET A 560 -2.51 -47.01 -50.20
CA MET A 560 -2.47 -48.13 -49.26
C MET A 560 -3.51 -47.96 -48.12
N LEU A 561 -3.72 -46.72 -47.67
CA LEU A 561 -4.68 -46.38 -46.61
C LEU A 561 -6.14 -46.32 -47.09
N ALA A 562 -6.44 -46.63 -48.35
CA ALA A 562 -7.79 -46.51 -48.89
C ALA A 562 -8.79 -47.61 -48.44
N GLY A 563 -8.32 -48.66 -47.75
CA GLY A 563 -9.12 -49.75 -47.18
C GLY A 563 -9.54 -49.53 -45.71
N ALA A 564 -9.98 -50.59 -45.02
CA ALA A 564 -10.30 -50.55 -43.58
C ALA A 564 -9.04 -50.30 -42.73
N ALA A 565 -9.20 -49.69 -41.55
CA ALA A 565 -8.11 -49.43 -40.61
C ALA A 565 -7.51 -50.74 -40.06
N SER A 566 -6.59 -51.31 -40.83
CA SER A 566 -5.84 -52.49 -40.45
C SER A 566 -4.71 -52.15 -39.48
N GLU A 567 -4.30 -53.12 -38.66
CA GLU A 567 -3.17 -53.00 -37.74
C GLU A 567 -1.87 -52.57 -38.47
N GLY A 568 -1.68 -53.02 -39.72
CA GLY A 568 -0.56 -52.60 -40.57
C GLY A 568 -0.62 -51.12 -40.98
N ALA A 569 -1.82 -50.58 -41.24
CA ALA A 569 -2.03 -49.18 -41.58
C ALA A 569 -1.71 -48.27 -40.38
N VAL A 570 -2.19 -48.63 -39.18
CA VAL A 570 -1.89 -47.91 -37.94
C VAL A 570 -0.38 -47.90 -37.66
N LYS A 571 0.26 -49.08 -37.74
CA LYS A 571 1.71 -49.19 -37.53
C LYS A 571 2.52 -48.34 -38.52
N ALA A 572 2.09 -48.27 -39.79
CA ALA A 572 2.73 -47.44 -40.78
C ALA A 572 2.60 -45.95 -40.46
N LEU A 573 1.41 -45.48 -40.05
CA LEU A 573 1.16 -44.08 -39.67
C LEU A 573 1.92 -43.66 -38.41
N LEU A 574 2.09 -44.57 -37.44
CA LEU A 574 2.81 -44.31 -36.20
C LEU A 574 4.34 -44.47 -36.33
N SER A 575 4.85 -44.97 -37.46
CA SER A 575 6.28 -45.20 -37.67
C SER A 575 7.12 -43.92 -37.69
N THR A 576 8.38 -44.04 -37.26
CA THR A 576 9.37 -42.95 -37.33
C THR A 576 9.65 -42.57 -38.79
N GLU A 577 9.67 -43.55 -39.69
CA GLU A 577 9.89 -43.37 -41.11
C GLU A 577 8.80 -42.47 -41.73
N MET A 578 7.54 -42.71 -41.38
CA MET A 578 6.43 -41.86 -41.82
C MET A 578 6.56 -40.45 -41.26
N ARG A 579 6.93 -40.31 -39.97
CA ARG A 579 7.12 -39.01 -39.36
C ARG A 579 8.22 -38.21 -40.07
N THR A 580 9.38 -38.82 -40.30
CA THR A 580 10.49 -38.16 -41.02
C THR A 580 10.10 -37.81 -42.45
N LEU A 581 9.29 -38.65 -43.12
CA LEU A 581 8.79 -38.33 -44.46
C LEU A 581 7.89 -37.09 -44.45
N VAL A 582 6.91 -37.02 -43.54
CA VAL A 582 6.01 -35.85 -43.43
C VAL A 582 6.78 -34.58 -43.07
N ASP A 583 7.76 -34.66 -42.15
CA ASP A 583 8.59 -33.51 -41.75
C ASP A 583 9.26 -32.81 -42.94
N THR A 584 9.61 -33.55 -44.00
CA THR A 584 10.26 -32.99 -45.20
C THR A 584 9.32 -32.19 -46.11
N ALA A 585 8.01 -32.33 -45.93
CA ALA A 585 6.99 -31.70 -46.75
C ALA A 585 5.93 -30.92 -45.95
N ASP A 586 6.12 -30.82 -44.63
CA ASP A 586 5.19 -30.17 -43.70
C ASP A 586 4.89 -28.72 -44.16
N PRO A 587 3.61 -28.36 -44.35
CA PRO A 587 3.20 -27.02 -44.74
C PRO A 587 3.50 -25.95 -43.68
N ARG A 588 3.77 -26.34 -42.42
CA ARG A 588 3.88 -25.48 -41.25
C ARG A 588 2.65 -24.56 -41.12
N ALA A 589 1.48 -25.13 -40.87
CA ALA A 589 0.23 -24.39 -40.78
C ALA A 589 0.25 -23.34 -39.65
N PHE A 590 -0.28 -22.14 -39.91
CA PHE A 590 -0.31 -20.99 -38.98
C PHE A 590 1.06 -20.59 -38.41
N LYS A 591 2.14 -20.90 -39.14
CA LYS A 591 3.51 -20.60 -38.74
C LYS A 591 3.69 -19.16 -38.27
N SER A 592 4.21 -19.03 -37.06
CA SER A 592 4.54 -17.77 -36.42
C SER A 592 6.01 -17.77 -36.02
N ARG A 593 6.70 -16.66 -36.23
CA ARG A 593 8.12 -16.50 -35.92
C ARG A 593 8.32 -15.28 -35.03
N SER A 594 9.12 -15.44 -33.99
CA SER A 594 9.55 -14.32 -33.15
C SER A 594 10.40 -13.31 -33.93
N ALA A 595 10.61 -12.13 -33.35
CA ALA A 595 11.71 -11.28 -33.77
C ALA A 595 13.06 -12.00 -33.55
N ALA A 596 14.07 -11.65 -34.36
CA ALA A 596 15.43 -12.13 -34.17
C ALA A 596 16.06 -11.44 -32.95
N VAL A 597 16.74 -12.23 -32.11
CA VAL A 597 17.44 -11.77 -30.92
C VAL A 597 18.95 -11.88 -31.16
N ALA A 598 19.68 -10.80 -30.88
CA ALA A 598 21.11 -10.73 -31.08
C ALA A 598 21.89 -11.40 -29.93
N LEU A 599 23.01 -12.01 -30.28
CA LEU A 599 23.99 -12.60 -29.37
C LEU A 599 25.39 -12.09 -29.76
N GLU A 600 26.22 -11.79 -28.76
CA GLU A 600 27.63 -11.47 -28.98
C GLU A 600 28.47 -12.65 -28.49
N VAL A 601 29.09 -13.38 -29.41
CA VAL A 601 29.89 -14.56 -29.06
C VAL A 601 31.35 -14.15 -28.95
N GLU A 602 31.92 -14.28 -27.77
CA GLU A 602 33.29 -13.89 -27.46
C GLU A 602 34.24 -15.09 -27.35
N ARG A 603 35.54 -14.79 -27.32
CA ARG A 603 36.62 -15.75 -27.07
C ARG A 603 36.50 -16.35 -25.66
N ARG A 604 37.13 -17.52 -25.45
CA ARG A 604 37.05 -18.25 -24.17
C ARG A 604 37.57 -17.45 -22.99
N GLU A 605 38.64 -16.70 -23.18
CA GLU A 605 39.32 -15.96 -22.11
C GLU A 605 38.49 -14.76 -21.62
N ALA A 606 37.49 -14.29 -22.40
CA ALA A 606 36.56 -13.27 -21.94
C ALA A 606 35.67 -13.79 -20.79
N GLY A 607 35.40 -15.10 -20.76
CA GLY A 607 34.66 -15.74 -19.66
C GLY A 607 35.54 -16.18 -18.50
N PHE A 608 36.81 -16.54 -18.76
CA PHE A 608 37.73 -17.01 -17.72
C PHE A 608 39.21 -16.73 -18.08
N ALA A 609 39.89 -15.95 -17.24
CA ALA A 609 41.34 -15.75 -17.28
C ALA A 609 41.85 -15.32 -15.90
N SER A 610 43.10 -15.64 -15.57
CA SER A 610 43.76 -15.19 -14.33
C SER A 610 44.64 -13.96 -14.59
N TRP A 611 44.41 -12.87 -13.84
CA TRP A 611 45.06 -11.56 -14.06
C TRP A 611 46.10 -11.23 -12.98
N TYR A 612 47.28 -10.76 -13.40
CA TYR A 612 48.35 -10.26 -12.52
C TYR A 612 48.66 -8.79 -12.82
N GLU A 613 48.50 -7.91 -11.84
CA GLU A 613 48.88 -6.51 -11.96
C GLU A 613 50.32 -6.28 -11.48
N LEU A 614 51.12 -5.54 -12.25
CA LEU A 614 52.40 -5.02 -11.77
C LEU A 614 52.69 -3.62 -12.32
N PHE A 615 53.53 -2.88 -11.59
CA PHE A 615 54.05 -1.59 -12.01
C PHE A 615 55.42 -1.79 -12.66
N PRO A 616 55.59 -1.65 -14.00
CA PRO A 616 56.86 -1.90 -14.67
C PRO A 616 58.01 -1.07 -14.10
N ARG A 617 57.73 0.19 -13.70
CA ARG A 617 58.71 1.09 -13.09
C ARG A 617 59.30 0.61 -11.76
N SER A 618 58.60 -0.27 -11.05
CA SER A 618 59.00 -0.79 -9.74
C SER A 618 59.70 -2.15 -9.85
N LEU A 619 59.68 -2.77 -11.03
CA LEU A 619 60.29 -4.07 -11.25
C LEU A 619 61.77 -3.88 -11.62
N THR A 620 62.61 -3.85 -10.60
CA THR A 620 64.07 -3.66 -10.68
C THR A 620 64.69 -4.24 -9.42
N HIS A 621 65.96 -4.62 -9.49
CA HIS A 621 66.75 -5.05 -8.32
C HIS A 621 67.45 -3.90 -7.58
N ASP A 622 67.38 -2.68 -8.12
CA ASP A 622 67.95 -1.46 -7.54
C ASP A 622 66.82 -0.48 -7.17
N GLU A 623 66.73 -0.15 -5.89
CA GLU A 623 65.72 0.76 -5.32
C GLU A 623 65.85 2.21 -5.82
N ASN A 624 67.01 2.58 -6.36
CA ASN A 624 67.28 3.92 -6.89
C ASN A 624 67.13 4.00 -8.41
N ARG A 625 66.80 2.88 -9.08
CA ARG A 625 66.62 2.81 -10.54
C ARG A 625 65.15 2.69 -10.90
N HIS A 626 64.75 3.30 -12.01
CA HIS A 626 63.47 3.05 -12.63
C HIS A 626 63.50 1.73 -13.43
N GLY A 627 62.54 0.84 -13.21
CA GLY A 627 62.37 -0.39 -13.99
C GLY A 627 62.02 -0.12 -15.46
N THR A 628 62.35 -1.07 -16.33
CA THR A 628 62.17 -0.99 -17.79
C THR A 628 61.34 -2.16 -18.30
N PHE A 629 60.92 -2.13 -19.57
CA PHE A 629 60.26 -3.29 -20.19
C PHE A 629 61.13 -4.55 -20.21
N ASN A 630 62.46 -4.44 -20.19
CA ASN A 630 63.35 -5.60 -20.11
C ASN A 630 63.27 -6.29 -18.76
N ASP A 631 63.18 -5.52 -17.68
CA ASP A 631 63.01 -6.08 -16.34
C ASP A 631 61.67 -6.86 -16.22
N VAL A 632 60.64 -6.41 -16.94
CA VAL A 632 59.38 -7.16 -17.05
C VAL A 632 59.55 -8.48 -17.80
N ILE A 633 60.31 -8.49 -18.89
CA ILE A 633 60.60 -9.72 -19.65
C ILE A 633 61.24 -10.78 -18.75
N GLU A 634 62.19 -10.39 -17.90
CA GLU A 634 62.87 -11.31 -16.97
C GLU A 634 61.91 -11.94 -15.94
N ALA A 635 60.82 -11.24 -15.57
CA ALA A 635 59.85 -11.73 -14.61
C ALA A 635 58.75 -12.64 -15.20
N LEU A 636 58.57 -12.65 -16.53
CA LEU A 636 57.49 -13.40 -17.20
C LEU A 636 57.45 -14.89 -16.82
N PRO A 637 58.59 -15.63 -16.76
CA PRO A 637 58.56 -17.05 -16.40
C PRO A 637 57.99 -17.29 -15.00
N ARG A 638 58.35 -16.43 -14.04
CA ARG A 638 57.83 -16.52 -12.66
C ARG A 638 56.35 -16.23 -12.60
N ILE A 639 55.88 -15.22 -13.34
CA ILE A 639 54.46 -14.85 -13.39
C ILE A 639 53.64 -15.98 -14.01
N ARG A 640 54.12 -16.57 -15.11
CA ARG A 640 53.46 -17.72 -15.73
C ARG A 640 53.45 -18.94 -14.80
N ALA A 641 54.53 -19.19 -14.05
CA ALA A 641 54.60 -20.31 -13.12
C ALA A 641 53.56 -20.22 -11.98
N MET A 642 53.08 -19.02 -11.65
CA MET A 642 51.97 -18.84 -10.70
C MET A 642 50.59 -19.16 -11.29
N GLY A 643 50.49 -19.42 -12.60
CA GLY A 643 49.23 -19.79 -13.27
C GLY A 643 48.45 -18.61 -13.86
N PHE A 644 49.08 -17.44 -14.05
CA PHE A 644 48.41 -16.29 -14.67
C PHE A 644 48.39 -16.38 -16.20
N ASP A 645 47.36 -15.78 -16.81
CA ASP A 645 47.11 -15.74 -18.25
C ASP A 645 47.21 -14.30 -18.80
N VAL A 646 46.92 -13.30 -17.98
CA VAL A 646 46.94 -11.88 -18.35
C VAL A 646 47.85 -11.10 -17.41
N LEU A 647 48.74 -10.28 -17.99
CA LEU A 647 49.57 -9.32 -17.29
C LEU A 647 49.04 -7.91 -17.54
N TYR A 648 48.57 -7.26 -16.48
CA TYR A 648 47.96 -5.95 -16.50
C TYR A 648 48.95 -4.87 -16.04
N PHE A 649 49.04 -3.78 -16.80
CA PHE A 649 49.84 -2.61 -16.44
C PHE A 649 48.97 -1.38 -16.19
N PRO A 650 49.27 -0.61 -15.12
CA PRO A 650 48.92 0.81 -15.05
C PRO A 650 49.45 1.56 -16.28
N PRO A 651 49.01 2.81 -16.53
CA PRO A 651 49.43 3.57 -17.71
C PRO A 651 50.95 3.63 -17.88
N ILE A 652 51.42 3.33 -19.09
CA ILE A 652 52.84 3.25 -19.46
C ILE A 652 53.31 4.49 -20.24
N HIS A 653 52.55 5.57 -20.15
CA HIS A 653 52.72 6.81 -20.90
C HIS A 653 53.54 7.85 -20.11
N PRO A 654 54.06 8.92 -20.75
CA PRO A 654 54.71 10.03 -20.04
C PRO A 654 53.81 10.62 -18.95
N ILE A 655 54.41 11.03 -17.82
CA ILE A 655 53.69 11.54 -16.65
C ILE A 655 53.89 13.05 -16.51
N GLY A 656 52.79 13.78 -16.32
CA GLY A 656 52.78 15.23 -16.12
C GLY A 656 53.62 15.69 -14.93
N THR A 657 54.13 16.91 -15.02
CA THR A 657 54.90 17.61 -13.97
C THR A 657 54.06 18.65 -13.23
N THR A 658 53.13 19.31 -13.92
CA THR A 658 52.24 20.31 -13.32
C THR A 658 51.28 19.64 -12.34
N ASN A 659 51.22 20.16 -11.11
CA ASN A 659 50.46 19.61 -9.99
C ASN A 659 50.75 18.13 -9.69
N ARG A 660 51.92 17.62 -10.10
CA ARG A 660 52.33 16.24 -9.85
C ARG A 660 52.25 15.92 -8.36
N LYS A 661 51.64 14.78 -8.05
CA LYS A 661 51.59 14.27 -6.67
C LYS A 661 52.91 13.64 -6.24
N GLY A 662 53.27 13.87 -4.98
CA GLY A 662 54.43 13.25 -4.34
C GLY A 662 54.11 11.88 -3.71
N ARG A 663 55.11 11.30 -3.04
CA ARG A 663 54.95 10.06 -2.26
C ARG A 663 53.81 10.21 -1.24
N ASN A 664 53.11 9.11 -0.95
CA ASN A 664 51.95 9.11 -0.05
C ASN A 664 50.83 10.09 -0.44
N ASN A 665 50.65 10.36 -1.75
CA ASN A 665 49.57 11.19 -2.28
C ASN A 665 49.62 12.66 -1.80
N THR A 666 50.83 13.18 -1.49
CA THR A 666 51.02 14.60 -1.16
C THR A 666 50.78 15.49 -2.37
N LEU A 667 50.30 16.72 -2.13
CA LEU A 667 50.04 17.70 -3.19
C LEU A 667 51.34 18.30 -3.77
N ASP A 668 52.39 18.37 -2.94
CA ASP A 668 53.69 18.89 -3.34
C ASP A 668 54.63 17.72 -3.64
N ALA A 669 54.98 17.53 -4.91
CA ALA A 669 56.02 16.59 -5.33
C ALA A 669 57.42 17.14 -5.06
N LYS A 670 58.30 16.31 -4.50
CA LYS A 670 59.71 16.65 -4.29
C LYS A 670 60.56 16.28 -5.52
N PRO A 671 61.76 16.86 -5.70
CA PRO A 671 62.70 16.38 -6.70
C PRO A 671 62.91 14.87 -6.58
N GLY A 672 62.73 14.13 -7.68
CA GLY A 672 62.81 12.67 -7.71
C GLY A 672 61.49 11.93 -7.48
N ASP A 673 60.40 12.61 -7.14
CA ASP A 673 59.08 11.97 -7.08
C ASP A 673 58.56 11.67 -8.50
N LEU A 674 58.23 10.40 -8.73
CA LEU A 674 57.84 9.87 -10.04
C LEU A 674 56.40 10.20 -10.44
N GLY A 675 55.57 10.64 -9.48
CA GLY A 675 54.16 10.94 -9.73
C GLY A 675 53.26 9.71 -9.94
N SER A 676 52.00 10.00 -10.24
CA SER A 676 50.97 9.01 -10.57
C SER A 676 51.07 8.63 -12.06
N PRO A 677 51.11 7.33 -12.42
CA PRO A 677 51.02 6.91 -13.83
C PRO A 677 49.73 7.38 -14.52
N TYR A 678 48.67 7.58 -13.74
CA TYR A 678 47.37 8.06 -14.22
C TYR A 678 47.36 9.56 -14.57
N ALA A 679 48.40 10.32 -14.23
CA ALA A 679 48.59 11.70 -14.69
C ALA A 679 49.23 11.72 -16.09
N ILE A 680 48.52 11.13 -17.05
CA ILE A 680 48.99 10.84 -18.40
C ILE A 680 49.22 12.14 -19.18
N GLY A 681 50.38 12.26 -19.81
CA GLY A 681 50.72 13.35 -20.71
C GLY A 681 51.82 14.25 -20.17
N SER A 682 52.82 14.50 -21.00
CA SER A 682 53.82 15.55 -20.79
C SER A 682 54.25 16.12 -22.15
N LYS A 683 55.24 17.01 -22.16
CA LYS A 683 55.91 17.44 -23.40
C LYS A 683 56.50 16.29 -24.23
N GLU A 684 56.66 15.11 -23.65
CA GLU A 684 57.24 13.91 -24.28
C GLU A 684 56.17 13.06 -25.00
N GLY A 685 54.88 13.39 -24.82
CA GLY A 685 53.76 12.75 -25.53
C GLY A 685 52.55 12.44 -24.63
N GLY A 686 51.50 11.90 -25.25
CA GLY A 686 50.22 11.57 -24.62
C GLY A 686 49.94 10.07 -24.53
N HIS A 687 48.69 9.68 -24.73
CA HIS A 687 48.21 8.29 -24.69
C HIS A 687 48.81 7.36 -25.77
N ASP A 688 49.44 7.92 -26.79
CA ASP A 688 50.10 7.20 -27.89
C ASP A 688 51.63 7.12 -27.73
N ALA A 689 52.18 7.72 -26.65
CA ALA A 689 53.59 7.72 -26.33
C ALA A 689 53.94 6.74 -25.20
N LEU A 690 55.19 6.31 -25.13
CA LEU A 690 55.72 5.50 -24.03
C LEU A 690 56.53 6.39 -23.09
N HIS A 691 56.42 6.14 -21.78
CA HIS A 691 57.24 6.83 -20.80
C HIS A 691 58.73 6.57 -21.09
N PRO A 692 59.58 7.60 -21.28
CA PRO A 692 60.96 7.41 -21.75
C PRO A 692 61.79 6.49 -20.85
N ALA A 693 61.58 6.55 -19.54
CA ALA A 693 62.27 5.70 -18.56
C ALA A 693 61.88 4.21 -18.62
N LEU A 694 60.75 3.84 -19.25
CA LEU A 694 60.36 2.43 -19.43
C LEU A 694 61.05 1.77 -20.64
N GLY A 695 61.41 2.58 -21.63
CA GLY A 695 62.08 2.15 -22.86
C GLY A 695 61.44 2.70 -24.12
N THR A 696 61.84 2.12 -25.25
CA THR A 696 61.40 2.53 -26.60
C THR A 696 60.19 1.72 -27.09
N PRO A 697 59.52 2.16 -28.17
CA PRO A 697 58.50 1.34 -28.84
C PRO A 697 58.99 -0.04 -29.28
N GLN A 698 60.28 -0.18 -29.62
CA GLN A 698 60.89 -1.46 -29.96
C GLN A 698 61.00 -2.37 -28.73
N ASP A 699 61.31 -1.81 -27.56
CA ASP A 699 61.37 -2.55 -26.29
C ASP A 699 59.98 -3.03 -25.86
N PHE A 700 58.96 -2.19 -26.03
CA PHE A 700 57.57 -2.59 -25.76
C PHE A 700 57.10 -3.71 -26.71
N ARG A 701 57.39 -3.61 -28.01
CA ARG A 701 57.10 -4.71 -28.98
C ARG A 701 57.82 -6.00 -28.61
N ARG A 702 59.06 -5.91 -28.11
CA ARG A 702 59.82 -7.07 -27.61
C ARG A 702 59.11 -7.68 -26.40
N LEU A 703 58.67 -6.88 -25.44
CA LEU A 703 57.88 -7.35 -24.30
C LEU A 703 56.58 -8.05 -24.73
N VAL A 704 55.80 -7.45 -25.63
CA VAL A 704 54.57 -8.08 -26.18
C VAL A 704 54.87 -9.45 -26.79
N LYS A 705 55.96 -9.55 -27.59
CA LYS A 705 56.38 -10.81 -28.21
C LYS A 705 56.78 -11.85 -27.15
N GLN A 706 57.54 -11.45 -26.14
CA GLN A 706 57.99 -12.36 -25.07
C GLN A 706 56.83 -12.82 -24.19
N ALA A 707 55.93 -11.91 -23.78
CA ALA A 707 54.72 -12.25 -23.03
C ALA A 707 53.90 -13.32 -23.76
N ARG A 708 53.63 -13.13 -25.06
CA ARG A 708 52.96 -14.13 -25.88
C ARG A 708 53.71 -15.46 -25.95
N ALA A 709 55.04 -15.45 -26.11
CA ALA A 709 55.84 -16.66 -26.12
C ALA A 709 55.78 -17.44 -24.80
N HIS A 710 55.53 -16.76 -23.68
CA HIS A 710 55.31 -17.35 -22.36
C HIS A 710 53.83 -17.66 -22.06
N GLY A 711 52.92 -17.48 -23.01
CA GLY A 711 51.49 -17.73 -22.83
C GLY A 711 50.78 -16.68 -21.98
N LEU A 712 51.28 -15.43 -21.98
CA LEU A 712 50.68 -14.29 -21.30
C LEU A 712 50.16 -13.26 -22.31
N GLU A 713 48.93 -12.79 -22.10
CA GLU A 713 48.40 -11.59 -22.77
C GLU A 713 48.78 -10.33 -22.00
N LEU A 714 48.95 -9.21 -22.68
CA LEU A 714 49.12 -7.90 -22.04
C LEU A 714 47.79 -7.14 -22.07
N ALA A 715 47.38 -6.64 -20.91
CA ALA A 715 46.28 -5.69 -20.78
C ALA A 715 46.85 -4.34 -20.34
N LEU A 716 46.52 -3.28 -21.08
CA LEU A 716 46.92 -1.91 -20.73
C LEU A 716 45.74 -1.18 -20.11
N ASP A 717 46.02 -0.43 -19.05
CA ASP A 717 45.06 0.57 -18.55
C ASP A 717 44.84 1.64 -19.63
N PHE A 718 43.57 1.93 -19.90
CA PHE A 718 43.15 3.01 -20.77
C PHE A 718 42.29 4.00 -19.99
N ALA A 719 42.95 4.91 -19.26
CA ALA A 719 42.30 5.97 -18.51
C ALA A 719 42.10 7.22 -19.38
N ILE A 720 40.85 7.52 -19.77
CA ILE A 720 40.53 8.67 -20.60
C ILE A 720 40.56 9.97 -19.76
N GLN A 721 41.77 10.46 -19.51
CA GLN A 721 42.04 11.65 -18.70
C GLN A 721 43.44 12.19 -19.00
N CYS A 722 43.67 13.47 -18.72
CA CYS A 722 44.90 14.17 -19.11
C CYS A 722 45.53 14.88 -17.91
N SER A 723 46.85 14.82 -17.76
CA SER A 723 47.56 15.78 -16.93
C SER A 723 47.42 17.19 -17.53
N PRO A 724 47.70 18.27 -16.75
CA PRO A 724 47.72 19.63 -17.29
C PRO A 724 48.76 19.82 -18.42
N ASP A 725 49.75 18.93 -18.53
CA ASP A 725 50.82 18.99 -19.51
C ASP A 725 50.56 18.13 -20.76
N HIS A 726 49.41 17.44 -20.83
CA HIS A 726 49.08 16.58 -21.96
C HIS A 726 48.87 17.39 -23.26
N PRO A 727 49.41 16.97 -24.42
CA PRO A 727 49.30 17.70 -25.69
C PRO A 727 47.87 18.11 -26.08
N TRP A 728 46.88 17.24 -25.85
CA TRP A 728 45.46 17.54 -26.10
C TRP A 728 44.94 18.83 -25.44
N LEU A 729 45.49 19.29 -24.31
CA LEU A 729 45.05 20.55 -23.69
C LEU A 729 45.36 21.77 -24.59
N LYS A 730 46.40 21.64 -25.42
CA LYS A 730 46.82 22.65 -26.39
C LYS A 730 46.23 22.37 -27.78
N ASP A 731 46.28 21.12 -28.22
CA ASP A 731 45.93 20.74 -29.58
C ASP A 731 44.41 20.58 -29.77
N HIS A 732 43.70 20.24 -28.70
CA HIS A 732 42.25 20.04 -28.65
C HIS A 732 41.61 20.72 -27.41
N PRO A 733 41.79 22.04 -27.23
CA PRO A 733 41.23 22.75 -26.08
C PRO A 733 39.71 22.64 -25.99
N GLU A 734 39.03 22.39 -27.11
CA GLU A 734 37.59 22.18 -27.24
C GLU A 734 37.09 20.87 -26.62
N TRP A 735 37.97 19.92 -26.30
CA TRP A 735 37.62 18.69 -25.59
C TRP A 735 37.49 18.89 -24.08
N PHE A 736 37.80 20.08 -23.56
CA PHE A 736 37.83 20.34 -22.13
C PHE A 736 36.89 21.47 -21.73
N LYS A 737 36.15 21.24 -20.65
CA LYS A 737 35.29 22.27 -20.08
C LYS A 737 36.10 23.30 -19.30
N ARG A 738 36.17 24.52 -19.83
CA ARG A 738 36.75 25.67 -19.13
C ARG A 738 35.72 26.36 -18.26
N ARG A 739 36.16 26.86 -17.11
CA ARG A 739 35.41 27.76 -16.24
C ARG A 739 35.38 29.16 -16.86
N ALA A 740 34.53 30.03 -16.30
CA ALA A 740 34.42 31.42 -16.74
C ALA A 740 35.74 32.20 -16.65
N ASP A 741 36.65 31.80 -15.74
CA ASP A 741 37.99 32.37 -15.59
C ASP A 741 39.04 31.76 -16.55
N GLY A 742 38.63 30.86 -17.44
CA GLY A 742 39.50 30.17 -18.40
C GLY A 742 40.22 28.93 -17.87
N THR A 743 40.17 28.66 -16.56
CA THR A 743 40.79 27.47 -15.94
C THR A 743 39.99 26.19 -16.18
N ILE A 744 40.63 25.03 -16.05
CA ILE A 744 39.97 23.72 -16.13
C ILE A 744 39.92 23.13 -14.73
N LYS A 745 38.74 22.64 -14.32
CA LYS A 745 38.59 21.96 -13.03
C LYS A 745 39.38 20.64 -13.05
N TYR A 746 40.11 20.35 -11.98
CA TYR A 746 40.76 19.04 -11.82
C TYR A 746 39.72 17.93 -11.59
N ALA A 747 40.08 16.68 -11.90
CA ALA A 747 39.15 15.56 -11.74
C ALA A 747 38.90 15.22 -10.27
N GLU A 748 37.69 14.78 -9.95
CA GLU A 748 37.29 14.36 -8.60
C GLU A 748 36.42 13.11 -8.69
N ASN A 749 36.62 12.17 -7.75
CA ASN A 749 35.68 11.09 -7.47
C ASN A 749 35.42 11.11 -5.96
N PRO A 750 34.45 11.94 -5.50
CA PRO A 750 34.32 12.29 -4.08
C PRO A 750 34.34 11.06 -3.15
N PRO A 751 35.12 11.09 -2.06
CA PRO A 751 35.86 12.25 -1.53
C PRO A 751 37.25 12.48 -2.15
N LYS A 752 37.68 11.66 -3.12
CA LYS A 752 39.02 11.72 -3.70
C LYS A 752 39.16 12.91 -4.66
N LYS A 753 40.27 13.63 -4.53
CA LYS A 753 40.68 14.75 -5.39
C LYS A 753 41.92 14.37 -6.18
N TYR A 754 41.91 14.68 -7.48
CA TYR A 754 42.99 14.38 -8.41
C TYR A 754 43.46 15.67 -9.09
N GLN A 755 44.20 16.48 -8.32
CA GLN A 755 44.72 17.80 -8.73
C GLN A 755 45.71 17.73 -9.92
N ASP A 756 46.24 16.53 -10.17
CA ASP A 756 47.20 16.17 -11.20
C ASP A 756 46.56 15.83 -12.55
N ILE A 757 45.22 15.84 -12.68
CA ILE A 757 44.51 15.47 -13.90
C ILE A 757 43.24 16.29 -14.18
N HIS A 758 42.86 16.31 -15.45
CA HIS A 758 41.64 16.85 -16.03
C HIS A 758 40.90 15.77 -16.82
N ASN A 759 39.57 15.79 -16.75
CA ASN A 759 38.73 14.92 -17.57
C ASN A 759 38.38 15.61 -18.88
N VAL A 760 38.30 14.83 -19.96
CA VAL A 760 37.65 15.27 -21.20
C VAL A 760 36.15 15.42 -21.00
N ASP A 761 35.58 16.43 -21.65
CA ASP A 761 34.15 16.65 -21.76
C ASP A 761 33.66 16.09 -23.09
N PHE A 762 33.13 14.87 -23.05
CA PHE A 762 32.61 14.14 -24.21
C PHE A 762 31.49 14.87 -24.97
N TYR A 763 30.87 15.87 -24.35
CA TYR A 763 29.74 16.60 -24.93
C TYR A 763 30.01 18.09 -25.09
N ALA A 764 31.27 18.53 -24.94
CA ALA A 764 31.64 19.86 -25.35
C ALA A 764 31.32 20.05 -26.86
N PRO A 765 30.82 21.22 -27.29
CA PRO A 765 30.41 21.42 -28.68
C PRO A 765 31.48 21.10 -29.73
N GLY A 766 32.77 21.26 -29.41
CA GLY A 766 33.88 20.89 -30.30
C GLY A 766 34.41 19.46 -30.13
N ALA A 767 33.94 18.71 -29.11
CA ALA A 767 34.26 17.29 -28.93
C ALA A 767 33.37 16.37 -29.77
N VAL A 768 32.22 16.84 -30.25
CA VAL A 768 31.31 16.07 -31.11
C VAL A 768 31.46 16.55 -32.56
N PRO A 769 31.77 15.67 -33.53
CA PRO A 769 31.91 14.23 -33.41
C PRO A 769 33.35 13.76 -33.12
N ALA A 770 34.33 14.67 -33.03
CA ALA A 770 35.76 14.38 -33.08
C ALA A 770 36.27 13.37 -32.01
N LEU A 771 35.67 13.33 -30.82
CA LEU A 771 36.03 12.41 -29.74
C LEU A 771 35.22 11.09 -29.78
N TRP A 772 34.19 11.02 -30.65
CA TRP A 772 33.27 9.88 -30.80
C TRP A 772 33.48 9.07 -32.08
N LEU A 773 34.21 9.61 -33.06
CA LEU A 773 34.65 8.95 -34.29
C LEU A 773 36.05 8.37 -34.10
#